data_AF-A0A0C3QHL7-F1
#
_entry.id   AF-A0A0C3QHL7-F1
#
_cell.length_a   1.000
_cell.length_b   1.000
_cell.length_c   1.000
_cell.angle_alpha   90.00
_cell.angle_beta   90.00
_cell.angle_gamma   90.00
#
_symmetry.space_group_name_H-M   'P 1'
#
loop_
_entity.id
_entity.type
_entity.pdbx_description
1 polymer ?
#
loop_
_entity_poly.entity_id
_entity_poly.type
_entity_poly.pdbx_seq_one_letter_code
_entity_poly.pdbx_strand_id
1 'polypeptide(L)'
;MLDHCSISHKGGLVLWARSFTPAASKLSTTAASPVNNLVREALIEGRTAEDNYEKDGYSIKWTFANEMGLIFVIAYQRILHLTYVEDLLQAMKELFIKLFTPFLLAFVQSLTAKTTEASKALTIGGAWDFAAAFAGWNSVFDKLLKRFEDKAADERKSRSKPVARAIQTPTPPSDEADNVPSQAHVDASDAEAIARNVQALKGRLKGKKKGMRVTSGYSTPASGTECLLRLSTDTPKRKGTKTMRKWGETNPTADDMAQLDFSEDKRSDGGKSVDSAFLKSLVDEHSRGARTKDGLYEIKDLDLNLGTLNGAAADSAIDDVFNRTAAGKAALTEPSTSTAASTLSAFTGLFSRITGSKPLSKEDLAPILAGMKDHLMKKNVAVDIADKICEGVGESLVGKRVGGFGGVKTHVRGALSDAITRVLTPSTSTDLLLAVRNKRAEFNPAISDKRTPYTMTFVGVNGVGKSTNLSKVCFWLLQNNFRVLIAACDTFRSGAVEQLRVHVRNLSLLAEQTGTGKGGVELYERGYGKDAAGIAKEAISYAKDNEFDVVLIDTAGRMQDNEPLMKALAKLVAVNNPDKIIFVGEALVGNEATDQLTKFDRSLKEFSSTAGRPGRGIDGMLVTKWDTVDDKVGAALSMTYVTGKPILFVGCGQTYTDLRQLRVAHVVQALLSD
;
A
#
# COMPACT_ATOMS: atom_id res chain seq x y z
N MET A 1 24.66 -18.80 19.34
CA MET A 1 24.76 -19.98 18.46
C MET A 1 23.72 -19.81 17.37
N LEU A 2 24.07 -20.20 16.15
CA LEU A 2 23.13 -20.24 15.03
C LEU A 2 22.18 -21.42 15.19
N ASP A 3 20.95 -21.30 14.70
CA ASP A 3 19.97 -22.39 14.74
C ASP A 3 19.89 -23.13 13.41
N HIS A 4 19.85 -22.39 12.30
CA HIS A 4 19.71 -22.94 10.96
C HIS A 4 20.42 -22.09 9.90
N CYS A 5 20.99 -22.75 8.89
CA CYS A 5 21.55 -22.12 7.70
C CYS A 5 21.13 -22.91 6.46
N SER A 6 20.77 -22.21 5.39
CA SER A 6 20.36 -22.82 4.12
C SER A 6 20.84 -22.03 2.91
N ILE A 7 21.15 -22.75 1.84
CA ILE A 7 21.44 -22.24 0.50
C ILE A 7 20.38 -22.82 -0.43
N SER A 8 19.63 -21.95 -1.10
CA SER A 8 18.54 -22.32 -1.99
C SER A 8 18.61 -21.55 -3.30
N HIS A 9 18.14 -22.16 -4.38
CA HIS A 9 17.93 -21.47 -5.65
C HIS A 9 16.61 -20.68 -5.63
N LYS A 10 16.54 -19.56 -6.36
CA LYS A 10 15.33 -18.72 -6.48
C LYS A 10 14.10 -19.49 -7.00
N GLY A 11 14.30 -20.62 -7.67
CA GLY A 11 13.23 -21.55 -8.07
C GLY A 11 12.68 -22.44 -6.95
N GLY A 12 13.08 -22.23 -5.69
CA GLY A 12 12.57 -22.98 -4.53
C GLY A 12 13.31 -24.28 -4.22
N LEU A 13 14.38 -24.60 -4.95
CA LEU A 13 15.21 -25.79 -4.71
C LEU A 13 16.22 -25.53 -3.60
N VAL A 14 16.19 -26.31 -2.52
CA VAL A 14 17.22 -26.25 -1.47
C VAL A 14 18.45 -27.03 -1.93
N LEU A 15 19.58 -26.34 -2.07
CA LEU A 15 20.86 -26.93 -2.50
C LEU A 15 21.63 -27.51 -1.31
N TRP A 16 21.58 -26.82 -0.17
CA TRP A 16 22.22 -27.24 1.06
C TRP A 16 21.49 -26.65 2.27
N ALA A 17 21.38 -27.41 3.36
CA ALA A 17 20.84 -26.91 4.61
C ALA A 17 21.51 -27.60 5.80
N ARG A 18 21.65 -26.87 6.90
CA ARG A 18 22.22 -27.37 8.14
C ARG A 18 21.51 -26.76 9.34
N SER A 19 21.06 -27.62 10.24
CA SER A 19 20.46 -27.24 11.52
C SER A 19 21.41 -27.60 12.66
N PHE A 20 21.61 -26.67 13.59
CA PHE A 20 22.53 -26.83 14.73
C PHE A 20 21.79 -27.19 16.02
N THR A 21 20.48 -26.96 16.07
CA THR A 21 19.63 -27.35 17.21
C THR A 21 18.63 -28.45 16.82
N PRO A 22 18.35 -29.42 17.72
CA PRO A 22 17.34 -30.45 17.47
C PRO A 22 15.95 -29.86 17.20
N ALA A 23 15.61 -28.75 17.86
CA ALA A 23 14.37 -28.01 17.62
C ALA A 23 14.31 -27.45 16.19
N ALA A 24 15.38 -26.79 15.72
CA ALA A 24 15.43 -26.25 14.36
C ALA A 24 15.41 -27.35 13.28
N SER A 25 16.02 -28.52 13.54
CA SER A 25 16.00 -29.66 12.60
C SER A 25 14.59 -30.21 12.33
N LYS A 26 13.73 -30.24 13.35
CA LYS A 26 12.31 -30.65 13.21
C LYS A 26 11.47 -29.56 12.57
N LEU A 27 11.80 -28.30 12.86
CA LEU A 27 11.06 -27.15 12.34
C LEU A 27 11.37 -26.89 10.86
N SER A 28 12.60 -27.16 10.40
CA SER A 28 13.03 -26.91 9.01
C SER A 28 12.26 -27.71 7.96
N THR A 29 11.76 -28.90 8.33
CA THR A 29 10.92 -29.75 7.45
C THR A 29 9.43 -29.44 7.54
N THR A 30 9.03 -28.57 8.47
CA THR A 30 7.63 -28.24 8.73
C THR A 30 7.23 -26.94 8.01
N ALA A 31 5.94 -26.78 7.68
CA ALA A 31 5.41 -25.55 7.08
C ALA A 31 5.66 -24.28 7.93
N ALA A 32 5.88 -24.45 9.24
CA ALA A 32 6.24 -23.41 10.21
C ALA A 32 7.75 -23.12 10.29
N SER A 33 8.55 -23.61 9.34
CA SER A 33 9.98 -23.29 9.26
C SER A 33 10.19 -21.78 9.16
N PRO A 34 11.12 -21.19 9.93
CA PRO A 34 11.48 -19.78 9.83
C PRO A 34 11.88 -19.39 8.39
N VAL A 35 12.57 -20.30 7.68
CA VAL A 35 12.96 -20.11 6.28
C VAL A 35 11.74 -20.13 5.35
N ASN A 36 10.77 -21.00 5.59
CA ASN A 36 9.54 -21.04 4.79
C ASN A 36 8.68 -19.79 5.02
N ASN A 37 8.65 -19.27 6.24
CA ASN A 37 8.00 -18.00 6.57
C ASN A 37 8.68 -16.82 5.86
N LEU A 38 10.02 -16.76 5.88
CA LEU A 38 10.79 -15.78 5.10
C LEU A 38 10.45 -15.88 3.61
N VAL A 39 10.42 -17.10 3.05
CA VAL A 39 10.13 -17.30 1.63
C VAL A 39 8.73 -16.78 1.29
N ARG A 40 7.72 -17.12 2.10
CA ARG A 40 6.32 -16.73 1.88
C ARG A 40 6.07 -15.23 2.01
N GLU A 41 6.64 -14.60 3.02
CA GLU A 41 6.28 -13.22 3.40
C GLU A 41 7.28 -12.16 2.91
N ALA A 42 8.56 -12.50 2.73
CA ALA A 42 9.57 -11.53 2.32
C ALA A 42 10.07 -11.75 0.88
N LEU A 43 10.44 -13.00 0.54
CA LEU A 43 11.05 -13.30 -0.76
C LEU A 43 10.03 -13.36 -1.91
N ILE A 44 8.84 -13.93 -1.68
CA ILE A 44 7.76 -13.97 -2.67
C ILE A 44 7.08 -12.61 -2.84
N GLU A 45 6.97 -11.81 -1.78
CA GLU A 45 6.37 -10.46 -1.85
C GLU A 45 7.29 -9.43 -2.52
N GLY A 46 8.56 -9.76 -2.77
CA GLY A 46 9.52 -8.86 -3.43
C GLY A 46 9.90 -7.64 -2.57
N ARG A 47 9.61 -7.67 -1.26
CA ARG A 47 10.01 -6.67 -0.27
C ARG A 47 11.47 -6.92 0.14
N THR A 48 12.40 -6.79 -0.81
CA THR A 48 13.83 -7.11 -0.59
C THR A 48 14.62 -5.98 0.06
N ALA A 49 14.00 -4.82 0.33
CA ALA A 49 14.69 -3.63 0.84
C ALA A 49 15.11 -3.73 2.33
N GLU A 50 14.70 -4.77 3.06
CA GLU A 50 15.07 -4.98 4.46
C GLU A 50 15.88 -6.27 4.61
N ASP A 51 17.12 -6.19 5.11
CA ASP A 51 18.05 -7.34 5.26
C ASP A 51 17.79 -8.21 6.51
N ASN A 52 16.77 -7.87 7.29
CA ASN A 52 16.42 -8.55 8.54
C ASN A 52 14.92 -8.80 8.61
N TYR A 53 14.54 -10.03 8.94
CA TYR A 53 13.16 -10.45 9.15
C TYR A 53 13.02 -11.09 10.53
N GLU A 54 12.09 -10.59 11.32
CA GLU A 54 11.84 -11.05 12.69
C GLU A 54 10.46 -11.67 12.81
N LYS A 55 10.39 -12.96 13.17
CA LYS A 55 9.13 -13.65 13.42
C LYS A 55 9.29 -14.84 14.35
N ASP A 56 8.29 -15.09 15.19
CA ASP A 56 8.21 -16.23 16.11
C ASP A 56 9.43 -16.38 17.03
N GLY A 57 10.05 -15.26 17.40
CA GLY A 57 11.25 -15.24 18.27
C GLY A 57 12.56 -15.55 17.56
N TYR A 58 12.56 -15.72 16.23
CA TYR A 58 13.75 -15.84 15.39
C TYR A 58 14.02 -14.53 14.65
N SER A 59 15.31 -14.23 14.46
CA SER A 59 15.81 -13.23 13.52
C SER A 59 16.46 -13.97 12.35
N ILE A 60 16.13 -13.54 11.15
CA ILE A 60 16.56 -14.16 9.90
C ILE A 60 17.23 -13.10 9.04
N LYS A 61 18.44 -13.41 8.58
CA LYS A 61 19.20 -12.59 7.63
C LYS A 61 19.50 -13.38 6.37
N TRP A 62 19.56 -12.70 5.22
CA TRP A 62 19.85 -13.34 3.95
C TRP A 62 20.74 -12.49 3.04
N THR A 63 21.31 -13.13 2.02
CA THR A 63 21.99 -12.44 0.92
C THR A 63 21.75 -13.16 -0.40
N PHE A 64 21.83 -12.43 -1.51
CA PHE A 64 21.62 -12.95 -2.86
C PHE A 64 22.92 -13.06 -3.64
N ALA A 65 23.01 -14.11 -4.45
CA ALA A 65 23.95 -14.19 -5.58
C ALA A 65 23.15 -14.25 -6.88
N ASN A 66 22.83 -13.07 -7.42
CA ASN A 66 21.93 -12.92 -8.56
C ASN A 66 22.47 -13.52 -9.86
N GLU A 67 23.80 -13.59 -10.02
CA GLU A 67 24.45 -14.18 -11.19
C GLU A 67 24.05 -15.65 -11.41
N MET A 68 23.86 -16.39 -10.32
CA MET A 68 23.53 -17.82 -10.32
C MET A 68 22.16 -18.12 -9.69
N GLY A 69 21.37 -17.08 -9.40
CA GLY A 69 20.03 -17.23 -8.82
C GLY A 69 20.02 -17.88 -7.43
N LEU A 70 21.05 -17.69 -6.61
CA LEU A 70 21.15 -18.30 -5.28
C LEU A 70 20.72 -17.33 -4.16
N ILE A 71 20.17 -17.92 -3.10
CA ILE A 71 19.75 -17.27 -1.86
C ILE A 71 20.47 -17.98 -0.71
N PHE A 72 21.13 -17.20 0.13
CA PHE A 72 21.81 -17.65 1.34
C PHE A 72 21.04 -17.14 2.54
N VAL A 73 20.63 -18.01 3.45
CA VAL A 73 19.78 -17.67 4.60
C VAL A 73 20.40 -18.18 5.89
N ILE A 74 20.38 -17.35 6.93
CA ILE A 74 20.77 -17.72 8.30
C ILE A 74 19.65 -17.32 9.26
N ALA A 75 19.24 -18.26 10.11
CA ALA A 75 18.25 -18.04 11.17
C ALA A 75 18.86 -18.32 12.56
N TYR A 76 18.56 -17.44 13.52
CA TYR A 76 19.01 -17.54 14.90
C TYR A 76 17.97 -16.93 15.86
N GLN A 77 17.99 -17.33 17.12
CA GLN A 77 17.11 -16.74 18.15
C GLN A 77 17.31 -15.23 18.30
N ARG A 78 16.22 -14.46 18.32
CA ARG A 78 16.20 -12.99 18.43
C ARG A 78 16.90 -12.47 19.69
N ILE A 79 16.88 -13.25 20.79
CA ILE A 79 17.56 -12.87 22.04
C ILE A 79 19.09 -12.79 21.87
N LEU A 80 19.64 -13.40 20.82
CA LEU A 80 21.06 -13.41 20.53
C LEU A 80 21.38 -12.30 19.52
N HIS A 81 22.02 -11.23 19.97
CA HIS A 81 22.54 -10.19 19.08
C HIS A 81 23.88 -10.65 18.49
N LEU A 82 23.83 -11.39 17.37
CA LEU A 82 25.01 -11.91 16.67
C LEU A 82 25.48 -10.90 15.61
N THR A 83 26.55 -10.16 15.92
CA THR A 83 27.12 -9.12 15.04
C THR A 83 27.86 -9.68 13.82
N TYR A 84 28.34 -10.93 13.90
CA TYR A 84 29.15 -11.55 12.84
C TYR A 84 28.33 -12.18 11.70
N VAL A 85 27.00 -12.16 11.77
CA VAL A 85 26.14 -12.91 10.83
C VAL A 85 26.22 -12.35 9.40
N GLU A 86 26.32 -11.03 9.25
CA GLU A 86 26.45 -10.39 7.93
C GLU A 86 27.77 -10.73 7.26
N ASP A 87 28.88 -10.59 7.99
CA ASP A 87 30.21 -10.97 7.51
C ASP A 87 30.28 -12.47 7.16
N LEU A 88 29.64 -13.31 7.98
CA LEU A 88 29.54 -14.75 7.74
C LEU A 88 28.74 -15.06 6.48
N LEU A 89 27.60 -14.41 6.26
CA LEU A 89 26.78 -14.56 5.04
C LEU A 89 27.59 -14.19 3.79
N GLN A 90 28.31 -13.08 3.84
CA GLN A 90 29.12 -12.59 2.73
C GLN A 90 30.29 -13.55 2.44
N ALA A 91 31.03 -13.96 3.46
CA ALA A 91 32.13 -14.91 3.31
C ALA A 91 31.64 -16.28 2.84
N MET A 92 30.48 -16.74 3.33
CA MET A 92 29.83 -17.96 2.89
C MET A 92 29.49 -17.89 1.39
N LYS A 93 28.88 -16.79 0.95
CA LYS A 93 28.55 -16.54 -0.46
C LYS A 93 29.80 -16.59 -1.34
N GLU A 94 30.85 -15.85 -1.01
CA GLU A 94 32.08 -15.78 -1.81
C GLU A 94 32.79 -17.13 -1.91
N LEU A 95 32.92 -17.84 -0.79
CA LEU A 95 33.58 -19.15 -0.76
C LEU A 95 32.77 -20.22 -1.50
N PHE A 96 31.45 -20.26 -1.29
CA PHE A 96 30.59 -21.24 -1.93
C PHE A 96 30.61 -21.08 -3.45
N ILE A 97 30.47 -19.84 -3.92
CA ILE A 97 30.56 -19.53 -5.35
C ILE A 97 31.93 -19.95 -5.88
N LYS A 98 33.03 -19.50 -5.26
CA LYS A 98 34.39 -19.77 -5.73
C LYS A 98 34.70 -21.27 -5.84
N LEU A 99 34.23 -22.08 -4.89
CA LEU A 99 34.49 -23.53 -4.86
C LEU A 99 33.65 -24.29 -5.88
N PHE A 100 32.40 -23.89 -6.09
CA PHE A 100 31.43 -24.66 -6.87
C PHE A 100 31.00 -23.99 -8.18
N THR A 101 31.67 -22.92 -8.63
CA THR A 101 31.40 -22.23 -9.91
C THR A 101 31.13 -23.16 -11.10
N PRO A 102 31.96 -24.19 -11.38
CA PRO A 102 31.77 -25.00 -12.59
C PRO A 102 30.45 -25.78 -12.56
N PHE A 103 30.13 -26.34 -11.39
CA PHE A 103 28.91 -27.11 -11.15
C PHE A 103 27.66 -26.20 -11.17
N LEU A 104 27.73 -25.06 -10.49
CA LEU A 104 26.62 -24.11 -10.42
C LEU A 104 26.29 -23.50 -11.80
N LEU A 105 27.31 -23.23 -12.63
CA LEU A 105 27.08 -22.76 -14.00
C LEU A 105 26.40 -23.82 -14.86
N ALA A 106 26.87 -25.09 -14.81
CA ALA A 106 26.23 -26.19 -15.52
C ALA A 106 24.78 -26.40 -15.07
N PHE A 107 24.53 -26.32 -13.76
CA PHE A 107 23.19 -26.39 -13.17
C PHE A 107 22.28 -25.25 -13.65
N VAL A 108 22.72 -24.00 -13.58
CA VAL A 108 21.93 -22.84 -14.03
C VAL A 108 21.67 -22.89 -15.54
N GLN A 109 22.64 -23.33 -16.34
CA GLN A 109 22.46 -23.55 -17.78
C GLN A 109 21.42 -24.64 -18.06
N SER A 110 21.41 -25.72 -17.29
CA SER A 110 20.38 -26.77 -17.41
C SER A 110 18.97 -26.25 -17.08
N LEU A 111 18.85 -25.31 -16.14
CA LEU A 111 17.59 -24.69 -15.76
C LEU A 111 17.09 -23.64 -16.77
N THR A 112 18.01 -23.00 -17.50
CA THR A 112 17.67 -21.96 -18.50
C THR A 112 17.52 -22.49 -19.92
N ALA A 113 18.01 -23.70 -20.20
CA ALA A 113 17.79 -24.40 -21.46
C ALA A 113 16.29 -24.72 -21.62
N LYS A 114 15.58 -23.94 -22.43
CA LYS A 114 14.22 -24.25 -22.89
C LYS A 114 14.20 -25.68 -23.45
N THR A 115 13.14 -26.41 -23.14
CA THR A 115 12.81 -27.76 -23.61
C THR A 115 12.90 -27.87 -25.14
N THR A 116 14.08 -28.17 -25.65
CA THR A 116 14.35 -28.57 -27.03
C THR A 116 15.35 -29.73 -26.95
N GLU A 117 15.32 -30.65 -27.90
CA GLU A 117 15.95 -31.99 -27.83
C GLU A 117 17.43 -32.06 -27.34
N ALA A 118 18.17 -30.95 -27.33
CA ALA A 118 19.44 -30.79 -26.62
C ALA A 118 19.37 -31.02 -25.09
N SER A 119 18.20 -30.87 -24.46
CA SER A 119 17.96 -31.16 -23.05
C SER A 119 18.18 -32.65 -22.71
N LYS A 120 18.03 -33.57 -23.69
CA LYS A 120 18.32 -35.01 -23.52
C LYS A 120 19.83 -35.31 -23.51
N ALA A 121 20.65 -34.46 -24.14
CA ALA A 121 22.10 -34.62 -24.13
C ALA A 121 22.74 -34.01 -22.87
N LEU A 122 22.08 -33.04 -22.23
CA LEU A 122 22.53 -32.42 -20.97
C LEU A 122 21.88 -33.02 -19.71
N THR A 123 20.82 -33.82 -19.85
CA THR A 123 20.37 -34.70 -18.79
C THR A 123 21.28 -35.92 -18.76
N ILE A 124 22.40 -35.78 -18.04
CA ILE A 124 22.97 -36.95 -17.37
C ILE A 124 21.82 -37.56 -16.57
N GLY A 125 21.38 -38.75 -16.97
CA GLY A 125 20.25 -39.46 -16.37
C GLY A 125 20.48 -39.73 -14.89
N GLY A 126 19.98 -38.84 -14.04
CA GLY A 126 19.99 -38.97 -12.58
C GLY A 126 19.52 -37.67 -11.93
N ALA A 127 18.84 -37.77 -10.79
CA ALA A 127 18.62 -36.61 -9.92
C ALA A 127 19.97 -35.96 -9.61
N TRP A 128 20.08 -34.64 -9.69
CA TRP A 128 21.28 -33.92 -9.29
C TRP A 128 21.62 -34.28 -7.84
N ASP A 129 22.72 -35.00 -7.61
CA ASP A 129 23.15 -35.36 -6.27
C ASP A 129 23.97 -34.20 -5.67
N PHE A 130 23.24 -33.24 -5.08
CA PHE A 130 23.83 -32.10 -4.40
C PHE A 130 24.66 -32.50 -3.18
N ALA A 131 24.36 -33.63 -2.55
CA ALA A 131 25.11 -34.11 -1.38
C ALA A 131 26.51 -34.58 -1.79
N ALA A 132 26.63 -35.28 -2.92
CA ALA A 132 27.91 -35.64 -3.52
C ALA A 132 28.64 -34.42 -4.09
N ALA A 133 27.91 -33.54 -4.80
CA ALA A 133 28.50 -32.36 -5.44
C ALA A 133 29.11 -31.35 -4.43
N PHE A 134 28.49 -31.22 -3.26
CA PHE A 134 28.96 -30.33 -2.19
C PHE A 134 29.70 -31.08 -1.06
N ALA A 135 30.24 -32.26 -1.35
CA ALA A 135 31.06 -33.01 -0.40
C ALA A 135 32.22 -32.16 0.13
N GLY A 136 32.40 -32.12 1.45
CA GLY A 136 33.43 -31.31 2.11
C GLY A 136 33.02 -29.87 2.42
N TRP A 137 31.92 -29.34 1.85
CA TRP A 137 31.41 -28.01 2.19
C TRP A 137 31.13 -27.86 3.69
N ASN A 138 30.57 -28.90 4.33
CA ASN A 138 30.30 -28.89 5.78
C ASN A 138 31.56 -28.59 6.62
N SER A 139 32.71 -29.17 6.25
CA SER A 139 33.97 -28.93 6.96
C SER A 139 34.51 -27.52 6.74
N VAL A 140 34.38 -27.00 5.51
CA VAL A 140 34.77 -25.62 5.19
C VAL A 140 33.89 -24.63 5.95
N PHE A 141 32.57 -24.85 5.94
CA PHE A 141 31.61 -24.05 6.67
C PHE A 141 31.89 -24.07 8.18
N ASP A 142 32.19 -25.22 8.78
CA ASP A 142 32.51 -25.30 10.21
C ASP A 142 33.76 -24.53 10.59
N LYS A 143 34.80 -24.59 9.75
CA LYS A 143 36.02 -23.78 9.94
C LYS A 143 35.72 -22.29 9.82
N LEU A 144 34.86 -21.90 8.89
CA LEU A 144 34.45 -20.52 8.69
C LEU A 144 33.65 -20.01 9.90
N LEU A 145 32.63 -20.75 10.31
CA LEU A 145 31.78 -20.42 11.45
C LEU A 145 32.63 -20.28 12.72
N LYS A 146 33.52 -21.25 12.98
CA LYS A 146 34.41 -21.20 14.13
C LYS A 146 35.31 -19.96 14.14
N ARG A 147 35.88 -19.57 12.99
CA ARG A 147 36.69 -18.35 12.89
C ARG A 147 35.90 -17.09 13.24
N PHE A 148 34.65 -16.98 12.80
CA PHE A 148 33.80 -15.83 13.11
C PHE A 148 33.30 -15.85 14.56
N GLU A 149 33.01 -17.03 15.12
CA GLU A 149 32.68 -17.17 16.54
C GLU A 149 33.87 -16.82 17.44
N ASP A 150 35.08 -17.27 17.10
CA ASP A 150 36.32 -16.94 17.81
C ASP A 150 36.61 -15.43 17.73
N LYS A 151 36.50 -14.83 16.53
CA LYS A 151 36.66 -13.38 16.34
C LYS A 151 35.65 -12.58 17.17
N ALA A 152 34.38 -12.97 17.15
CA ALA A 152 33.34 -12.31 17.95
C ALA A 152 33.56 -12.50 19.46
N ALA A 153 34.08 -13.65 19.89
CA ALA A 153 34.44 -13.90 21.28
C ALA A 153 35.63 -13.01 21.71
N ASP A 154 36.61 -12.81 20.85
CA ASP A 154 37.76 -11.93 21.10
C ASP A 154 37.37 -10.45 21.13
N GLU A 155 36.44 -10.01 20.27
CA GLU A 155 35.84 -8.67 20.33
C GLU A 155 35.04 -8.43 21.62
N ARG A 156 34.32 -9.45 22.10
CA ARG A 156 33.64 -9.38 23.41
C ARG A 156 34.65 -9.30 24.55
N LYS A 157 35.73 -10.08 24.49
CA LYS A 157 36.81 -10.06 25.49
C LYS A 157 37.55 -8.73 25.49
N SER A 158 37.84 -8.15 24.33
CA SER A 158 38.51 -6.85 24.21
C SER A 158 37.64 -5.70 24.72
N ARG A 159 36.32 -5.75 24.49
CA ARG A 159 35.36 -4.79 25.04
C ARG A 159 35.15 -4.93 26.56
N SER A 160 35.40 -6.13 27.11
CA SER A 160 35.30 -6.41 28.54
C SER A 160 36.60 -6.21 29.33
N LYS A 161 37.73 -5.90 28.68
CA LYS A 161 38.95 -5.54 29.41
C LYS A 161 38.72 -4.17 30.08
N PRO A 162 38.85 -4.06 31.42
CA PRO A 162 38.89 -2.75 32.05
C PRO A 162 40.10 -2.01 31.45
N VAL A 163 39.87 -0.80 30.96
CA VAL A 163 40.96 0.11 30.61
C VAL A 163 41.83 0.23 31.85
N ALA A 164 43.03 -0.34 31.80
CA ALA A 164 44.03 -0.10 32.83
C ALA A 164 44.25 1.41 32.85
N ARG A 165 43.95 2.04 33.99
CA ARG A 165 44.32 3.44 34.24
C ARG A 165 45.82 3.54 33.98
N ALA A 166 46.18 4.19 32.89
CA ALA A 166 47.55 4.62 32.67
C ALA A 166 47.92 5.51 33.86
N ILE A 167 48.96 5.13 34.58
CA ILE A 167 49.60 5.98 35.59
C ILE A 167 50.10 7.21 34.82
N GLN A 168 49.39 8.32 34.97
CA GLN A 168 49.87 9.61 34.48
C GLN A 168 51.03 10.05 35.36
N THR A 169 52.18 10.29 34.74
CA THR A 169 53.28 11.10 35.27
C THR A 169 52.80 12.52 35.56
N PRO A 170 53.30 13.19 36.62
CA PRO A 170 52.78 14.48 37.05
C PRO A 170 53.22 15.61 36.11
N THR A 171 52.25 16.37 35.60
CA THR A 171 52.45 17.65 34.91
C THR A 171 52.35 18.81 35.92
N PRO A 172 53.07 19.94 35.76
CA PRO A 172 53.19 21.01 36.76
C PRO A 172 51.93 21.91 36.83
N PRO A 173 51.85 22.80 37.84
CA PRO A 173 50.60 23.32 38.37
C PRO A 173 50.05 24.48 37.53
N SER A 174 48.72 24.56 37.48
CA SER A 174 48.00 25.78 37.12
C SER A 174 46.77 25.87 38.01
N ASP A 175 46.65 27.04 38.64
CA ASP A 175 45.76 27.43 39.73
C ASP A 175 44.29 27.10 39.51
N GLU A 176 43.68 26.33 40.40
CA GLU A 176 42.30 26.54 40.84
C GLU A 176 42.15 26.04 42.28
N ALA A 177 41.77 26.96 43.17
CA ALA A 177 41.52 26.69 44.57
C ALA A 177 40.06 26.24 44.79
N ASP A 178 39.93 25.23 45.66
CA ASP A 178 38.84 24.99 46.61
C ASP A 178 37.39 24.90 46.11
N ASN A 179 36.88 23.67 46.09
CA ASN A 179 35.45 23.38 46.22
C ASN A 179 35.19 22.51 47.46
N VAL A 180 34.77 23.18 48.54
CA VAL A 180 34.02 22.60 49.68
C VAL A 180 32.72 23.42 49.79
N PRO A 181 31.57 22.79 50.08
CA PRO A 181 30.29 23.23 49.56
C PRO A 181 29.66 24.32 50.41
N SER A 182 29.18 25.38 49.76
CA SER A 182 28.45 26.47 50.41
C SER A 182 27.06 26.65 49.81
N GLN A 183 26.15 26.97 50.72
CA GLN A 183 24.71 26.95 50.59
C GLN A 183 24.20 27.95 49.55
N ALA A 184 23.07 27.61 48.93
CA ALA A 184 22.36 28.44 47.98
C ALA A 184 21.96 29.78 48.62
N HIS A 185 22.66 30.84 48.25
CA HIS A 185 22.21 32.22 48.41
C HIS A 185 21.33 32.59 47.22
N VAL A 186 20.13 33.08 47.53
CA VAL A 186 19.16 33.64 46.59
C VAL A 186 19.53 35.09 46.37
N ASP A 187 20.09 35.41 45.20
CA ASP A 187 20.24 36.81 44.77
C ASP A 187 19.05 37.22 43.90
N ALA A 188 18.40 38.27 44.40
CA ALA A 188 17.23 38.89 43.81
C ALA A 188 17.64 39.83 42.67
N SER A 189 17.56 39.35 41.42
CA SER A 189 17.58 40.25 40.24
C SER A 189 16.64 39.84 39.10
N ASP A 190 16.03 38.64 39.13
CA ASP A 190 15.31 38.12 37.96
C ASP A 190 13.78 38.23 38.05
N ALA A 191 13.24 38.60 39.22
CA ALA A 191 11.79 38.74 39.41
C ALA A 191 11.20 39.97 38.69
N GLU A 192 11.93 41.09 38.64
CA GLU A 192 11.45 42.32 37.99
C GLU A 192 11.47 42.24 36.45
N ALA A 193 12.43 41.50 35.89
CA ALA A 193 12.51 41.25 34.45
C ALA A 193 11.36 40.36 33.96
N ILE A 194 10.99 39.35 34.75
CA ILE A 194 9.85 38.47 34.47
C ILE A 194 8.53 39.24 34.64
N ALA A 195 8.41 40.10 35.66
CA ALA A 195 7.22 40.92 35.89
C ALA A 195 6.93 41.92 34.76
N ARG A 196 7.96 42.60 34.22
CA ARG A 196 7.79 43.53 33.08
C ARG A 196 7.32 42.82 31.81
N ASN A 197 7.85 41.65 31.51
CA ASN A 197 7.47 40.89 30.32
C ASN A 197 6.03 40.35 30.41
N VAL A 198 5.57 39.96 31.60
CA VAL A 198 4.18 39.55 31.84
C VAL A 198 3.20 40.73 31.79
N GLN A 199 3.60 41.93 32.24
CA GLN A 199 2.80 43.16 32.12
C GLN A 199 2.67 43.64 30.67
N ALA A 200 3.74 43.55 29.88
CA ALA A 200 3.73 43.89 28.45
C ALA A 200 2.79 42.97 27.64
N LEU A 201 2.69 41.69 28.01
CA LEU A 201 1.75 40.73 27.43
C LEU A 201 0.30 40.99 27.86
N LYS A 202 0.06 41.38 29.12
CA LYS A 202 -1.28 41.78 29.60
C LYS A 202 -1.78 43.08 28.98
N GLY A 203 -0.90 44.02 28.63
CA GLY A 203 -1.24 45.26 27.92
C GLY A 203 -1.74 45.03 26.48
N ARG A 204 -1.22 44.01 25.79
CA ARG A 204 -1.61 43.68 24.41
C ARG A 204 -2.92 42.90 24.30
N LEU A 205 -3.38 42.25 25.38
CA LEU A 205 -4.64 41.49 25.41
C LEU A 205 -5.87 42.27 25.92
N LYS A 206 -5.69 43.50 26.44
CA LYS A 206 -6.78 44.30 27.05
C LYS A 206 -7.23 45.52 26.24
N GLY A 207 -7.06 45.50 24.93
CA GLY A 207 -7.50 46.59 24.05
C GLY A 207 -8.16 46.11 22.76
N LYS A 208 -9.42 45.65 22.83
CA LYS A 208 -10.40 45.76 21.72
C LYS A 208 -11.80 45.28 22.15
N LYS A 209 -12.61 46.22 22.67
CA LYS A 209 -14.08 46.20 22.58
C LYS A 209 -14.57 47.63 22.33
N LYS A 210 -15.57 47.76 21.45
CA LYS A 210 -16.12 48.96 20.77
C LYS A 210 -15.23 49.45 19.63
N GLY A 211 -15.66 49.59 18.37
CA GLY A 211 -16.98 49.85 17.82
C GLY A 211 -16.88 51.18 17.07
N MET A 212 -16.77 51.18 15.74
CA MET A 212 -17.03 52.38 14.94
C MET A 212 -17.19 52.03 13.45
N ARG A 213 -18.25 52.59 12.90
CA ARG A 213 -18.73 52.66 11.52
C ARG A 213 -17.84 53.65 10.74
N VAL A 214 -17.39 53.31 9.53
CA VAL A 214 -16.86 54.29 8.56
C VAL A 214 -17.31 53.95 7.15
N THR A 215 -18.02 54.92 6.59
CA THR A 215 -18.35 55.17 5.19
C THR A 215 -17.16 55.70 4.40
N SER A 216 -16.96 55.24 3.16
CA SER A 216 -16.37 55.96 2.00
C SER A 216 -16.12 54.88 0.92
N GLY A 217 -16.56 54.94 -0.34
CA GLY A 217 -16.66 56.10 -1.21
C GLY A 217 -15.40 56.18 -2.08
N TYR A 218 -15.34 55.45 -3.19
CA TYR A 218 -14.53 55.83 -4.35
C TYR A 218 -15.03 55.14 -5.63
N SER A 219 -15.07 55.94 -6.68
CA SER A 219 -15.75 55.73 -7.96
C SER A 219 -14.74 55.58 -9.11
N THR A 220 -15.00 54.60 -9.99
CA THR A 220 -14.88 54.60 -11.48
C THR A 220 -13.49 54.74 -12.15
N PRO A 221 -13.28 54.30 -13.43
CA PRO A 221 -14.31 54.15 -14.49
C PRO A 221 -14.26 52.93 -15.45
N ALA A 222 -15.46 52.69 -16.00
CA ALA A 222 -15.81 52.33 -17.40
C ALA A 222 -15.23 51.09 -18.08
N SER A 223 -16.11 50.20 -18.55
CA SER A 223 -16.57 50.15 -19.96
C SER A 223 -17.26 48.82 -20.28
N GLY A 224 -18.39 48.87 -21.00
CA GLY A 224 -18.75 47.79 -21.93
C GLY A 224 -20.11 47.13 -21.80
N THR A 225 -21.12 47.81 -22.34
CA THR A 225 -22.26 47.26 -23.11
C THR A 225 -23.39 46.47 -22.42
N GLU A 226 -24.52 47.18 -22.36
CA GLU A 226 -25.87 46.69 -22.17
C GLU A 226 -26.34 45.79 -23.33
N CYS A 227 -27.21 44.82 -23.02
CA CYS A 227 -28.29 44.45 -23.92
C CYS A 227 -29.51 44.08 -23.08
N LEU A 228 -30.57 44.88 -23.22
CA LEU A 228 -31.81 44.80 -22.47
C LEU A 228 -32.94 44.70 -23.49
N LEU A 229 -33.61 43.53 -23.61
CA LEU A 229 -34.92 43.45 -24.27
C LEU A 229 -35.84 42.37 -23.64
N ARG A 230 -36.79 42.89 -22.85
CA ARG A 230 -38.25 42.66 -22.84
C ARG A 230 -38.85 41.26 -22.60
N LEU A 231 -39.27 41.08 -21.34
CA LEU A 231 -40.62 40.80 -20.82
C LEU A 231 -41.70 40.17 -21.74
N SER A 232 -42.31 39.07 -21.26
CA SER A 232 -43.73 38.77 -21.40
C SER A 232 -44.22 38.10 -20.10
N THR A 233 -45.31 38.62 -19.55
CA THR A 233 -45.98 38.28 -18.29
C THR A 233 -46.85 37.04 -18.41
N ASP A 234 -46.93 36.19 -17.36
CA ASP A 234 -48.23 35.94 -16.68
C ASP A 234 -48.17 35.02 -15.44
N THR A 235 -48.92 35.47 -14.42
CA THR A 235 -49.43 34.83 -13.18
C THR A 235 -48.52 34.66 -11.94
N PRO A 236 -48.91 35.23 -10.77
CA PRO A 236 -48.15 35.13 -9.53
C PRO A 236 -48.61 33.95 -8.67
N LYS A 237 -47.80 32.90 -8.54
CA LYS A 237 -47.89 31.99 -7.39
C LYS A 237 -47.11 32.61 -6.23
N ARG A 238 -47.80 32.91 -5.12
CA ARG A 238 -47.22 33.37 -3.84
C ARG A 238 -46.02 32.50 -3.48
N LYS A 239 -44.80 33.01 -3.67
CA LYS A 239 -43.59 32.43 -3.06
C LYS A 239 -43.67 32.74 -1.56
N GLY A 240 -43.75 31.69 -0.74
CA GLY A 240 -43.53 31.81 0.69
C GLY A 240 -42.20 32.52 0.93
N THR A 241 -42.23 33.51 1.81
CA THR A 241 -41.07 34.33 2.19
C THR A 241 -39.95 33.38 2.63
N LYS A 242 -38.92 33.21 1.80
CA LYS A 242 -37.74 32.43 2.18
C LYS A 242 -37.07 33.15 3.35
N THR A 243 -37.24 32.62 4.55
CA THR A 243 -36.49 33.03 5.73
C THR A 243 -34.99 32.84 5.43
N MET A 244 -34.22 33.92 5.54
CA MET A 244 -32.76 33.84 5.39
C MET A 244 -32.20 32.87 6.43
N ARG A 245 -31.31 31.98 5.97
CA ARG A 245 -30.61 31.01 6.82
C ARG A 245 -29.79 31.76 7.86
N LYS A 246 -30.15 31.62 9.14
CA LYS A 246 -29.30 32.06 10.25
C LYS A 246 -28.23 31.01 10.47
N TRP A 247 -26.97 31.32 10.16
CA TRP A 247 -25.83 30.55 10.66
C TRP A 247 -25.64 30.91 12.13
N GLY A 248 -26.13 30.08 13.05
CA GLY A 248 -26.03 30.32 14.50
C GLY A 248 -25.74 29.03 15.27
N GLU A 249 -25.23 29.16 16.49
CA GLU A 249 -24.77 28.09 17.41
C GLU A 249 -25.90 27.18 17.95
N THR A 250 -27.13 27.29 17.45
CA THR A 250 -28.27 26.49 17.91
C THR A 250 -28.36 25.17 17.15
N ASN A 251 -28.36 24.04 17.87
CA ASN A 251 -28.59 22.72 17.28
C ASN A 251 -29.95 22.70 16.55
N PRO A 252 -30.01 22.14 15.32
CA PRO A 252 -31.25 22.05 14.56
C PRO A 252 -32.29 21.20 15.31
N THR A 253 -33.53 21.67 15.32
CA THR A 253 -34.66 20.98 15.95
C THR A 253 -35.07 19.76 15.12
N ALA A 254 -35.71 18.75 15.73
CA ALA A 254 -36.18 17.56 14.99
C ALA A 254 -37.12 17.94 13.83
N ASP A 255 -37.96 18.95 14.01
CA ASP A 255 -38.85 19.47 12.96
C ASP A 255 -38.08 20.15 11.82
N ASP A 256 -37.00 20.87 12.12
CA ASP A 256 -36.14 21.48 11.10
C ASP A 256 -35.42 20.40 10.28
N MET A 257 -34.96 19.33 10.95
CA MET A 257 -34.36 18.18 10.27
C MET A 257 -35.38 17.43 9.40
N ALA A 258 -36.60 17.23 9.88
CA ALA A 258 -37.67 16.60 9.10
C ALA A 258 -38.10 17.45 7.90
N GLN A 259 -38.07 18.79 8.01
CA GLN A 259 -38.35 19.67 6.86
C GLN A 259 -37.28 19.58 5.77
N LEU A 260 -36.03 19.35 6.16
CA LEU A 260 -34.85 19.23 5.30
C LEU A 260 -34.57 17.79 4.85
N ASP A 261 -35.35 16.82 5.32
CA ASP A 261 -35.28 15.43 4.88
C ASP A 261 -36.02 15.29 3.54
N PHE A 262 -35.27 14.97 2.49
CA PHE A 262 -35.77 14.70 1.14
C PHE A 262 -35.79 13.20 0.81
N SER A 263 -35.55 12.33 1.80
CA SER A 263 -35.55 10.88 1.58
C SER A 263 -36.96 10.33 1.37
N GLU A 264 -37.98 10.93 2.00
CA GLU A 264 -39.39 10.60 1.82
C GLU A 264 -40.07 11.49 0.76
N ASP A 265 -40.97 10.91 -0.04
CA ASP A 265 -41.86 11.70 -0.89
C ASP A 265 -42.89 12.40 -0.02
N LYS A 266 -42.78 13.72 0.15
CA LYS A 266 -43.90 14.53 0.62
C LYS A 266 -45.03 14.30 -0.39
N ARG A 267 -46.10 13.60 0.02
CA ARG A 267 -47.29 13.34 -0.78
C ARG A 267 -47.88 14.68 -1.26
N SER A 268 -47.42 15.16 -2.41
CA SER A 268 -48.11 16.20 -3.15
C SER A 268 -49.29 15.54 -3.83
N ASP A 269 -50.48 16.05 -3.55
CA ASP A 269 -51.73 15.69 -4.20
C ASP A 269 -51.53 15.76 -5.73
N GLY A 270 -51.47 14.60 -6.38
CA GLY A 270 -51.06 14.44 -7.77
C GLY A 270 -49.91 13.45 -7.94
N GLY A 271 -50.26 12.17 -8.09
CA GLY A 271 -49.31 11.07 -8.28
C GLY A 271 -48.45 11.21 -9.54
N LYS A 272 -47.31 11.89 -9.39
CA LYS A 272 -46.17 11.68 -10.28
C LYS A 272 -45.24 10.70 -9.60
N SER A 273 -45.25 9.47 -10.11
CA SER A 273 -44.21 8.47 -9.88
C SER A 273 -42.84 9.15 -9.97
N VAL A 274 -41.93 8.81 -9.06
CA VAL A 274 -40.50 9.16 -9.12
C VAL A 274 -40.04 9.26 -10.57
N ASP A 275 -39.58 10.44 -11.00
CA ASP A 275 -39.27 10.72 -12.41
C ASP A 275 -38.31 9.64 -12.94
N SER A 276 -38.81 8.78 -13.85
CA SER A 276 -38.02 7.69 -14.45
C SER A 276 -36.74 8.21 -15.12
N ALA A 277 -36.72 9.48 -15.52
CA ALA A 277 -35.55 10.17 -16.05
C ALA A 277 -34.43 10.35 -15.00
N PHE A 278 -34.78 10.63 -13.74
CA PHE A 278 -33.80 10.74 -12.65
C PHE A 278 -33.17 9.38 -12.34
N LEU A 279 -33.97 8.30 -12.25
CA LEU A 279 -33.44 6.96 -12.03
C LEU A 279 -32.52 6.49 -13.16
N LYS A 280 -32.84 6.82 -14.42
CA LYS A 280 -31.95 6.57 -15.56
C LYS A 280 -30.63 7.33 -15.46
N SER A 281 -30.62 8.54 -14.90
CA SER A 281 -29.37 9.29 -14.70
C SER A 281 -28.42 8.68 -13.66
N LEU A 282 -28.93 7.83 -12.76
CA LEU A 282 -28.13 7.14 -11.74
C LEU A 282 -27.42 5.89 -12.25
N VAL A 283 -27.73 5.46 -13.49
CA VAL A 283 -27.19 4.28 -14.15
C VAL A 283 -26.71 4.72 -15.52
N ASP A 284 -25.40 4.87 -15.68
CA ASP A 284 -24.81 5.14 -16.99
C ASP A 284 -24.72 3.84 -17.80
N GLU A 285 -25.49 3.76 -18.89
CA GLU A 285 -25.55 2.58 -19.77
C GLU A 285 -24.20 2.23 -20.39
N HIS A 286 -23.37 3.23 -20.73
CA HIS A 286 -22.03 3.02 -21.28
C HIS A 286 -21.06 2.43 -20.26
N SER A 287 -21.32 2.71 -18.97
CA SER A 287 -20.53 2.22 -17.86
C SER A 287 -21.03 0.91 -17.25
N ARG A 288 -22.06 0.29 -17.82
CA ARG A 288 -22.56 -1.01 -17.33
C ARG A 288 -21.58 -2.13 -17.64
N GLY A 289 -21.39 -3.02 -16.66
CA GLY A 289 -20.73 -4.31 -16.85
C GLY A 289 -21.50 -5.27 -17.76
N ALA A 290 -20.88 -6.41 -18.07
CA ALA A 290 -21.43 -7.46 -18.93
C ALA A 290 -21.95 -8.65 -18.12
N ARG A 291 -22.86 -9.43 -18.69
CA ARG A 291 -23.25 -10.73 -18.12
C ARG A 291 -22.47 -11.85 -18.81
N THR A 292 -21.86 -12.71 -18.01
CA THR A 292 -21.15 -13.91 -18.47
C THR A 292 -22.18 -14.93 -18.97
N LYS A 293 -21.74 -15.94 -19.73
CA LYS A 293 -22.60 -17.03 -20.22
C LYS A 293 -23.34 -17.77 -19.10
N ASP A 294 -22.75 -17.78 -17.90
CA ASP A 294 -23.31 -18.37 -16.68
C ASP A 294 -24.33 -17.46 -15.97
N GLY A 295 -24.66 -16.30 -16.54
CA GLY A 295 -25.62 -15.33 -16.01
C GLY A 295 -25.07 -14.39 -14.92
N LEU A 296 -23.80 -14.57 -14.52
CA LEU A 296 -23.09 -13.71 -13.56
C LEU A 296 -22.94 -12.28 -14.12
N TYR A 297 -23.18 -11.27 -13.29
CA TYR A 297 -22.91 -9.88 -13.67
C TYR A 297 -21.48 -9.50 -13.27
N GLU A 298 -20.62 -9.37 -14.28
CA GLU A 298 -19.24 -8.93 -14.14
C GLU A 298 -19.14 -7.44 -14.41
N ILE A 299 -18.43 -6.75 -13.53
CA ILE A 299 -18.18 -5.32 -13.66
C ILE A 299 -17.17 -5.13 -14.79
N LYS A 300 -17.32 -4.04 -15.55
CA LYS A 300 -16.35 -3.67 -16.58
C LYS A 300 -14.94 -3.53 -15.98
N ASP A 301 -13.96 -3.99 -16.74
CA ASP A 301 -12.55 -3.73 -16.41
C ASP A 301 -12.24 -2.24 -16.49
N LEU A 302 -11.26 -1.80 -15.70
CA LEU A 302 -10.71 -0.47 -15.82
C LEU A 302 -10.01 -0.32 -17.18
N ASP A 303 -10.68 0.39 -18.09
CA ASP A 303 -10.11 0.87 -19.35
C ASP A 303 -9.29 2.13 -19.06
N LEU A 304 -7.98 1.98 -18.93
CA LEU A 304 -7.08 3.12 -19.05
C LEU A 304 -7.02 3.39 -20.55
N ASN A 305 -7.56 4.53 -21.01
CA ASN A 305 -7.48 4.97 -22.40
C ASN A 305 -6.01 5.22 -22.78
N LEU A 306 -5.23 4.15 -22.93
CA LEU A 306 -3.99 4.16 -23.67
C LEU A 306 -4.41 4.20 -25.13
N GLY A 307 -4.45 5.40 -25.69
CA GLY A 307 -4.48 5.56 -27.13
C GLY A 307 -3.43 4.63 -27.76
N THR A 308 -3.77 4.08 -28.92
CA THR A 308 -2.92 3.29 -29.82
C THR A 308 -1.55 3.95 -30.01
N LEU A 309 -0.66 3.78 -29.05
CA LEU A 309 0.74 4.15 -29.14
C LEU A 309 1.46 2.87 -29.53
N ASN A 310 1.68 2.75 -30.84
CA ASN A 310 2.77 1.96 -31.38
C ASN A 310 4.00 2.22 -30.51
N GLY A 311 4.67 1.16 -30.06
CA GLY A 311 5.75 1.16 -29.07
C GLY A 311 7.04 1.90 -29.45
N ALA A 312 6.98 2.90 -30.33
CA ALA A 312 8.08 3.75 -30.77
C ALA A 312 8.07 5.16 -30.14
N ALA A 313 6.96 5.61 -29.54
CA ALA A 313 6.85 6.97 -28.96
C ALA A 313 7.23 7.06 -27.46
N ALA A 314 7.26 5.92 -26.76
CA ALA A 314 7.57 5.81 -25.32
C ALA A 314 9.07 5.87 -24.98
N ASP A 315 9.92 6.30 -25.93
CA ASP A 315 11.35 6.50 -25.70
C ASP A 315 11.72 7.97 -25.45
N SER A 316 10.87 8.91 -25.87
CA SER A 316 11.25 10.34 -26.00
C SER A 316 11.45 11.08 -24.67
N ALA A 317 10.64 10.84 -23.64
CA ALA A 317 10.72 11.61 -22.39
C ALA A 317 11.86 11.10 -21.48
N ILE A 318 12.16 9.80 -21.53
CA ILE A 318 13.25 9.19 -20.77
C ILE A 318 14.60 9.47 -21.45
N ASP A 319 14.63 9.56 -22.79
CA ASP A 319 15.84 9.93 -23.54
C ASP A 319 16.27 11.37 -23.24
N ASP A 320 15.34 12.28 -22.94
CA ASP A 320 15.65 13.66 -22.54
C ASP A 320 16.32 13.77 -21.16
N VAL A 321 15.91 12.96 -20.18
CA VAL A 321 16.56 12.89 -18.86
C VAL A 321 17.92 12.22 -18.96
N PHE A 322 18.02 11.16 -19.78
CA PHE A 322 19.27 10.45 -20.06
C PHE A 322 20.28 11.33 -20.79
N ASN A 323 19.85 12.09 -21.80
CA ASN A 323 20.72 13.03 -22.51
C ASN A 323 21.22 14.16 -21.59
N ARG A 324 20.42 14.61 -20.63
CA ARG A 324 20.86 15.60 -19.62
C ARG A 324 21.88 15.03 -18.64
N THR A 325 21.75 13.78 -18.21
CA THR A 325 22.71 13.13 -17.30
C THR A 325 23.98 12.66 -18.00
N ALA A 326 23.89 12.21 -19.26
CA ALA A 326 25.03 11.88 -20.09
C ALA A 326 25.85 13.13 -20.48
N ALA A 327 25.19 14.25 -20.78
CA ALA A 327 25.86 15.52 -21.05
C ALA A 327 26.59 16.08 -19.82
N GLY A 328 26.09 15.84 -18.60
CA GLY A 328 26.74 16.25 -17.35
C GLY A 328 28.08 15.55 -17.06
N LYS A 329 28.35 14.40 -17.69
CA LYS A 329 29.62 13.65 -17.55
C LYS A 329 30.66 14.01 -18.61
N ALA A 330 30.27 14.70 -19.69
CA ALA A 330 31.16 15.06 -20.80
C ALA A 330 31.89 16.41 -20.60
N ALA A 331 31.61 17.15 -19.53
CA ALA A 331 32.08 18.52 -19.33
C ALA A 331 33.33 18.65 -18.41
N LEU A 332 34.16 17.60 -18.27
CA LEU A 332 35.34 17.62 -17.37
C LEU A 332 36.66 17.14 -18.01
N THR A 333 36.82 17.29 -19.33
CA THR A 333 38.13 17.08 -19.96
C THR A 333 38.36 18.13 -21.04
N GLU A 334 39.21 19.11 -20.72
CA GLU A 334 39.79 20.02 -21.72
C GLU A 334 40.75 19.26 -22.66
N PRO A 335 40.86 19.65 -23.94
CA PRO A 335 41.76 19.03 -24.88
C PRO A 335 43.10 19.78 -24.95
N SER A 336 44.20 19.11 -24.64
CA SER A 336 45.54 19.55 -25.07
C SER A 336 45.98 18.77 -26.32
N THR A 337 46.50 19.54 -27.26
CA THR A 337 46.94 19.19 -28.61
C THR A 337 48.13 18.23 -28.66
N SER A 338 48.15 17.30 -29.63
CA SER A 338 49.20 17.18 -30.68
C SER A 338 49.22 15.80 -31.39
N THR A 339 49.15 15.88 -32.72
CA THR A 339 49.78 15.05 -33.77
C THR A 339 49.66 13.51 -33.79
N ALA A 340 48.80 13.06 -34.70
CA ALA A 340 49.03 12.09 -35.78
C ALA A 340 50.14 11.03 -35.63
N ALA A 341 49.73 9.79 -35.34
CA ALA A 341 50.19 8.56 -36.01
C ALA A 341 49.34 7.35 -35.56
N SER A 342 49.10 6.41 -36.49
CA SER A 342 48.50 5.06 -36.31
C SER A 342 46.98 4.89 -36.51
N THR A 343 46.57 5.04 -37.78
CA THR A 343 45.28 4.65 -38.36
C THR A 343 44.97 3.14 -38.41
N LEU A 344 45.63 2.27 -37.62
CA LEU A 344 45.42 0.81 -37.72
C LEU A 344 45.35 0.04 -36.38
N SER A 345 45.24 0.70 -35.23
CA SER A 345 45.03 0.03 -33.93
C SER A 345 43.63 0.24 -33.31
N ALA A 346 42.74 0.97 -33.98
CA ALA A 346 41.40 1.29 -33.45
C ALA A 346 40.32 0.21 -33.74
N PHE A 347 40.59 -0.78 -34.59
CA PHE A 347 39.61 -1.81 -34.97
C PHE A 347 39.61 -3.07 -34.09
N THR A 348 40.64 -3.28 -33.26
CA THR A 348 40.70 -4.40 -32.30
C THR A 348 40.09 -4.08 -30.93
N GLY A 349 39.84 -2.80 -30.63
CA GLY A 349 39.21 -2.35 -29.37
C GLY A 349 37.68 -2.26 -29.39
N LEU A 350 37.05 -2.31 -30.58
CA LEU A 350 35.58 -2.24 -30.71
C LEU A 350 34.91 -3.61 -30.75
N PHE A 351 35.63 -4.68 -31.11
CA PHE A 351 35.02 -6.01 -31.29
C PHE A 351 34.84 -6.80 -29.97
N SER A 352 35.43 -6.35 -28.86
CA SER A 352 35.20 -6.94 -27.52
C SER A 352 33.97 -6.38 -26.80
N ARG A 353 33.39 -5.27 -27.28
CA ARG A 353 32.17 -4.66 -26.73
C ARG A 353 30.87 -5.20 -27.32
N ILE A 354 30.93 -5.96 -28.42
CA ILE A 354 29.76 -6.48 -29.13
C ILE A 354 29.43 -7.93 -28.75
N THR A 355 30.31 -8.64 -28.05
CA THR A 355 30.10 -10.05 -27.68
C THR A 355 30.30 -10.35 -26.19
N GLY A 356 30.77 -9.37 -25.42
CA GLY A 356 30.97 -9.51 -23.98
C GLY A 356 29.74 -9.08 -23.20
N SER A 357 28.93 -10.04 -22.75
CA SER A 357 27.87 -9.85 -21.76
C SER A 357 28.48 -9.41 -20.41
N LYS A 358 28.91 -8.14 -20.31
CA LYS A 358 29.47 -7.58 -19.08
C LYS A 358 28.40 -7.66 -17.99
N PRO A 359 28.71 -8.17 -16.79
CA PRO A 359 27.77 -8.15 -15.67
C PRO A 359 27.40 -6.70 -15.35
N LEU A 360 26.12 -6.45 -15.10
CA LEU A 360 25.63 -5.12 -14.73
C LEU A 360 26.22 -4.70 -13.39
N SER A 361 26.89 -3.55 -13.38
CA SER A 361 27.40 -2.92 -12.16
C SER A 361 26.38 -1.96 -11.55
N LYS A 362 26.54 -1.65 -10.27
CA LYS A 362 25.68 -0.68 -9.56
C LYS A 362 25.80 0.74 -10.17
N GLU A 363 26.98 1.08 -10.66
CA GLU A 363 27.29 2.37 -11.28
C GLU A 363 26.58 2.57 -12.63
N ASP A 364 26.47 1.49 -13.42
CA ASP A 364 25.78 1.52 -14.72
C ASP A 364 24.25 1.68 -14.54
N LEU A 365 23.69 1.14 -13.45
CA LEU A 365 22.26 1.15 -13.16
C LEU A 365 21.76 2.43 -12.47
N ALA A 366 22.60 3.07 -11.64
CA ALA A 366 22.23 4.23 -10.84
C ALA A 366 21.52 5.37 -11.62
N PRO A 367 22.02 5.87 -12.77
CA PRO A 367 21.34 6.96 -13.48
C PRO A 367 19.99 6.54 -14.07
N ILE A 368 19.86 5.28 -14.52
CA ILE A 368 18.62 4.76 -15.10
C ILE A 368 17.56 4.57 -14.00
N LEU A 369 17.96 4.03 -12.85
CA LEU A 369 17.07 3.84 -11.72
C LEU A 369 16.58 5.18 -11.14
N ALA A 370 17.44 6.20 -11.10
CA ALA A 370 17.04 7.55 -10.70
C ALA A 370 15.98 8.13 -11.66
N GLY A 371 16.19 8.03 -12.97
CA GLY A 371 15.19 8.48 -13.95
C GLY A 371 13.86 7.71 -13.87
N MET A 372 13.91 6.41 -13.60
CA MET A 372 12.71 5.59 -13.39
C MET A 372 11.98 5.94 -12.10
N LYS A 373 12.71 6.23 -11.01
CA LYS A 373 12.15 6.72 -9.76
C LYS A 373 11.38 8.01 -9.98
N ASP A 374 11.99 8.99 -10.66
CA ASP A 374 11.36 10.28 -10.96
C ASP A 374 10.09 10.09 -11.81
N HIS A 375 10.12 9.15 -12.77
CA HIS A 375 8.95 8.78 -13.57
C HIS A 375 7.81 8.22 -12.70
N LEU A 376 8.10 7.27 -11.81
CA LEU A 376 7.10 6.71 -10.89
C LEU A 376 6.51 7.78 -9.97
N MET A 377 7.35 8.68 -9.44
CA MET A 377 6.90 9.81 -8.63
C MET A 377 5.97 10.75 -9.42
N LYS A 378 6.28 11.03 -10.68
CA LYS A 378 5.42 11.84 -11.57
C LYS A 378 4.04 11.19 -11.78
N LYS A 379 3.98 9.85 -11.82
CA LYS A 379 2.73 9.06 -11.89
C LYS A 379 2.04 8.89 -10.53
N ASN A 380 2.38 9.70 -9.52
CA ASN A 380 1.80 9.70 -8.17
C ASN A 380 2.09 8.44 -7.34
N VAL A 381 3.24 7.80 -7.55
CA VAL A 381 3.77 6.79 -6.62
C VAL A 381 4.47 7.50 -5.46
N ALA A 382 4.26 7.00 -4.24
CA ALA A 382 4.90 7.58 -3.06
C ALA A 382 6.43 7.46 -3.13
N VAL A 383 7.15 8.51 -2.70
CA VAL A 383 8.62 8.63 -2.86
C VAL A 383 9.34 7.44 -2.25
N ASP A 384 9.05 7.13 -0.99
CA ASP A 384 9.68 6.02 -0.27
C ASP A 384 9.40 4.65 -0.94
N ILE A 385 8.25 4.52 -1.61
CA ILE A 385 7.87 3.28 -2.30
C ILE A 385 8.58 3.18 -3.65
N ALA A 386 8.65 4.29 -4.40
CA ALA A 386 9.43 4.35 -5.63
C ALA A 386 10.91 4.03 -5.36
N ASP A 387 11.48 4.57 -4.28
CA ASP A 387 12.83 4.24 -3.83
C ASP A 387 13.01 2.75 -3.56
N LYS A 388 12.17 2.17 -2.71
CA LYS A 388 12.25 0.74 -2.36
C LYS A 388 12.10 -0.17 -3.58
N ILE A 389 11.21 0.16 -4.52
CA ILE A 389 11.03 -0.61 -5.74
C ILE A 389 12.26 -0.50 -6.64
N CYS A 390 12.78 0.72 -6.86
CA CYS A 390 13.97 0.94 -7.69
C CYS A 390 15.23 0.30 -7.09
N GLU A 391 15.40 0.35 -5.77
CA GLU A 391 16.49 -0.31 -5.05
C GLU A 391 16.39 -1.84 -5.20
N GLY A 392 15.23 -2.42 -4.93
CA GLY A 392 15.01 -3.86 -5.10
C GLY A 392 15.22 -4.34 -6.55
N VAL A 393 14.82 -3.54 -7.54
CA VAL A 393 15.11 -3.81 -8.95
C VAL A 393 16.61 -3.73 -9.22
N GLY A 394 17.29 -2.70 -8.74
CA GLY A 394 18.73 -2.52 -8.86
C GLY A 394 19.50 -3.71 -8.30
N GLU A 395 19.22 -4.09 -7.06
CA GLU A 395 19.78 -5.27 -6.42
C GLU A 395 19.54 -6.53 -7.23
N SER A 396 18.33 -6.74 -7.74
CA SER A 396 18.00 -7.93 -8.54
C SER A 396 18.73 -8.01 -9.89
N LEU A 397 19.24 -6.89 -10.39
CA LEU A 397 19.92 -6.76 -11.68
C LEU A 397 21.44 -6.75 -11.56
N VAL A 398 22.00 -6.33 -10.43
CA VAL A 398 23.45 -6.36 -10.19
C VAL A 398 24.00 -7.77 -10.38
N GLY A 399 25.03 -7.90 -11.21
CA GLY A 399 25.68 -9.18 -11.55
C GLY A 399 24.96 -10.01 -12.62
N LYS A 400 23.72 -9.67 -13.01
CA LYS A 400 23.09 -10.34 -14.15
C LYS A 400 23.80 -9.97 -15.44
N ARG A 401 24.02 -10.98 -16.28
CA ARG A 401 24.52 -10.81 -17.63
C ARG A 401 23.35 -10.45 -18.53
N VAL A 402 23.39 -9.27 -19.10
CA VAL A 402 22.40 -8.84 -20.11
C VAL A 402 22.75 -9.52 -21.42
N GLY A 403 21.84 -10.34 -21.93
CA GLY A 403 21.94 -10.99 -23.23
C GLY A 403 20.75 -10.61 -24.10
N GLY A 404 21.01 -10.24 -25.36
CA GLY A 404 19.99 -9.84 -26.34
C GLY A 404 20.26 -8.48 -26.97
N PHE A 405 19.51 -8.14 -28.01
CA PHE A 405 19.59 -6.85 -28.72
C PHE A 405 19.00 -5.65 -27.93
N GLY A 406 18.57 -5.86 -26.68
CA GLY A 406 17.98 -4.82 -25.82
C GLY A 406 19.04 -4.06 -25.02
N GLY A 407 18.94 -2.73 -24.98
CA GLY A 407 19.79 -1.90 -24.12
C GLY A 407 19.50 -2.11 -22.64
N VAL A 408 20.41 -1.65 -21.76
CA VAL A 408 20.26 -1.74 -20.29
C VAL A 408 18.90 -1.18 -19.81
N LYS A 409 18.44 -0.09 -20.44
CA LYS A 409 17.13 0.55 -20.20
C LYS A 409 15.96 -0.44 -20.34
N THR A 410 15.95 -1.24 -21.40
CA THR A 410 14.88 -2.22 -21.67
C THR A 410 14.86 -3.33 -20.61
N HIS A 411 16.02 -3.79 -20.17
CA HIS A 411 16.13 -4.79 -19.12
C HIS A 411 15.72 -4.24 -17.74
N VAL A 412 16.10 -2.99 -17.42
CA VAL A 412 15.65 -2.32 -16.20
C VAL A 412 14.13 -2.11 -16.23
N ARG A 413 13.57 -1.65 -17.35
CA ARG A 413 12.13 -1.48 -17.53
C ARG A 413 11.36 -2.80 -17.39
N GLY A 414 11.87 -3.87 -17.98
CA GLY A 414 11.28 -5.21 -17.84
C GLY A 414 11.30 -5.70 -16.38
N ALA A 415 12.44 -5.56 -15.69
CA ALA A 415 12.55 -5.94 -14.28
C ALA A 415 11.65 -5.08 -13.37
N LEU A 416 11.50 -3.79 -13.69
CA LEU A 416 10.59 -2.89 -12.99
C LEU A 416 9.12 -3.28 -13.21
N SER A 417 8.75 -3.61 -14.45
CA SER A 417 7.42 -4.16 -14.79
C SER A 417 7.11 -5.42 -14.00
N ASP A 418 8.07 -6.35 -13.91
CA ASP A 418 7.92 -7.59 -13.13
C ASP A 418 7.77 -7.31 -11.63
N ALA A 419 8.54 -6.36 -11.09
CA ALA A 419 8.46 -5.96 -9.70
C ALA A 419 7.09 -5.33 -9.36
N ILE A 420 6.62 -4.37 -10.17
CA ILE A 420 5.32 -3.72 -9.99
C ILE A 420 4.19 -4.76 -10.14
N THR A 421 4.27 -5.65 -11.13
CA THR A 421 3.29 -6.72 -11.33
C THR A 421 3.21 -7.62 -10.11
N ARG A 422 4.35 -8.00 -9.52
CA ARG A 422 4.41 -8.82 -8.31
C ARG A 422 3.74 -8.15 -7.12
N VAL A 423 3.97 -6.85 -6.93
CA VAL A 423 3.38 -6.07 -5.83
C VAL A 423 1.85 -5.93 -5.99
N LEU A 424 1.39 -5.64 -7.21
CA LEU A 424 -0.03 -5.46 -7.49
C LEU A 424 -0.81 -6.77 -7.56
N THR A 425 -0.14 -7.91 -7.78
CA THR A 425 -0.78 -9.22 -7.82
C THR A 425 -1.08 -9.70 -6.41
N PRO A 426 -2.36 -9.88 -6.04
CA PRO A 426 -2.71 -10.24 -4.69
C PRO A 426 -2.40 -11.70 -4.38
N SER A 427 -1.94 -11.96 -3.15
CA SER A 427 -1.74 -13.31 -2.60
C SER A 427 -3.04 -13.97 -2.12
N THR A 428 -4.14 -13.20 -2.08
CA THR A 428 -5.45 -13.63 -1.60
C THR A 428 -6.50 -13.54 -2.70
N SER A 429 -7.50 -14.42 -2.65
CA SER A 429 -8.60 -14.43 -3.62
C SER A 429 -9.40 -13.13 -3.54
N THR A 430 -9.57 -12.46 -4.67
CA THR A 430 -10.37 -11.23 -4.81
C THR A 430 -11.84 -11.50 -5.15
N ASP A 431 -12.22 -12.77 -5.39
CA ASP A 431 -13.59 -13.15 -5.75
C ASP A 431 -14.52 -13.12 -4.54
N LEU A 432 -15.19 -11.98 -4.36
CA LEU A 432 -16.19 -11.80 -3.31
C LEU A 432 -17.49 -12.56 -3.60
N LEU A 433 -17.86 -12.80 -4.87
CA LEU A 433 -19.11 -13.51 -5.20
C LEU A 433 -19.01 -14.98 -4.79
N LEU A 434 -17.87 -15.60 -5.09
CA LEU A 434 -17.57 -16.95 -4.62
C LEU A 434 -17.55 -17.02 -3.09
N ALA A 435 -16.92 -16.05 -2.42
CA ALA A 435 -16.89 -16.02 -0.96
C ALA A 435 -18.30 -15.94 -0.34
N VAL A 436 -19.19 -15.10 -0.89
CA VAL A 436 -20.58 -15.00 -0.46
C VAL A 436 -21.35 -16.30 -0.73
N ARG A 437 -21.12 -16.95 -1.88
CA ARG A 437 -21.74 -18.25 -2.23
C ARG A 437 -21.26 -19.39 -1.34
N ASN A 438 -19.98 -19.42 -1.00
CA ASN A 438 -19.43 -20.43 -0.08
C ASN A 438 -20.02 -20.25 1.31
N LYS A 439 -20.05 -19.01 1.82
CA LYS A 439 -20.73 -18.68 3.09
C LYS A 439 -22.22 -19.07 3.08
N ARG A 440 -22.88 -18.94 1.92
CA ARG A 440 -24.25 -19.40 1.71
C ARG A 440 -24.39 -20.92 1.78
N ALA A 441 -23.45 -21.64 1.16
CA ALA A 441 -23.45 -23.10 1.08
C ALA A 441 -22.98 -23.78 2.38
N GLU A 442 -22.18 -23.10 3.21
CA GLU A 442 -21.74 -23.55 4.54
C GLU A 442 -22.89 -23.70 5.55
N PHE A 443 -24.10 -23.29 5.19
CA PHE A 443 -25.28 -23.53 6.02
C PHE A 443 -25.52 -25.04 6.18
N ASN A 444 -25.17 -25.54 7.37
CA ASN A 444 -25.51 -26.89 7.79
C ASN A 444 -26.65 -26.83 8.83
N PRO A 445 -27.88 -27.26 8.47
CA PRO A 445 -29.01 -27.27 9.39
C PRO A 445 -28.81 -28.18 10.61
N ALA A 446 -27.79 -29.06 10.61
CA ALA A 446 -27.43 -29.87 11.77
C ALA A 446 -26.60 -29.11 12.84
N ILE A 447 -26.02 -27.95 12.52
CA ILE A 447 -25.12 -27.18 13.42
C ILE A 447 -25.72 -25.82 13.79
N SER A 448 -26.52 -25.20 12.92
CA SER A 448 -27.14 -23.89 13.15
C SER A 448 -28.54 -23.85 12.54
N ASP A 449 -29.51 -23.40 13.32
CA ASP A 449 -30.92 -23.27 12.88
C ASP A 449 -31.11 -22.24 11.76
N LYS A 450 -30.21 -21.26 11.64
CA LYS A 450 -30.32 -20.17 10.67
C LYS A 450 -29.00 -19.89 9.95
N ARG A 451 -29.12 -19.47 8.70
CA ARG A 451 -28.01 -19.10 7.84
C ARG A 451 -27.36 -17.80 8.32
N THR A 452 -26.03 -17.73 8.29
CA THR A 452 -25.28 -16.52 8.66
C THR A 452 -25.00 -15.68 7.41
N PRO A 453 -25.32 -14.37 7.40
CA PRO A 453 -25.03 -13.51 6.26
C PRO A 453 -23.53 -13.23 6.11
N TYR A 454 -23.10 -12.88 4.91
CA TYR A 454 -21.74 -12.41 4.65
C TYR A 454 -21.62 -10.93 4.99
N THR A 455 -20.68 -10.57 5.86
CA THR A 455 -20.56 -9.22 6.42
C THR A 455 -19.36 -8.46 5.85
N MET A 456 -19.59 -7.27 5.31
CA MET A 456 -18.52 -6.40 4.79
C MET A 456 -18.54 -5.05 5.51
N THR A 457 -17.42 -4.64 6.11
CA THR A 457 -17.29 -3.36 6.80
C THR A 457 -16.46 -2.38 5.98
N PHE A 458 -17.02 -1.22 5.68
CA PHE A 458 -16.35 -0.15 4.94
C PHE A 458 -15.76 0.86 5.91
N VAL A 459 -14.44 1.06 5.83
CA VAL A 459 -13.67 1.91 6.73
C VAL A 459 -12.79 2.87 5.94
N GLY A 460 -12.37 3.99 6.54
CA GLY A 460 -11.48 4.94 5.87
C GLY A 460 -11.66 6.37 6.38
N VAL A 461 -10.84 7.28 5.85
CA VAL A 461 -10.81 8.68 6.29
C VAL A 461 -12.05 9.46 5.83
N ASN A 462 -12.12 10.74 6.19
CA ASN A 462 -13.27 11.60 5.87
C ASN A 462 -13.31 11.92 4.36
N GLY A 463 -14.51 11.98 3.77
CA GLY A 463 -14.68 12.49 2.40
C GLY A 463 -14.18 11.61 1.25
N VAL A 464 -13.66 10.40 1.51
CA VAL A 464 -13.17 9.46 0.48
C VAL A 464 -14.27 8.75 -0.32
N GLY A 465 -15.54 8.88 0.07
CA GLY A 465 -16.68 8.28 -0.66
C GLY A 465 -17.11 6.88 -0.19
N LYS A 466 -17.02 6.59 1.12
CA LYS A 466 -17.46 5.31 1.73
C LYS A 466 -18.92 4.95 1.39
N SER A 467 -19.89 5.77 1.81
CA SER A 467 -21.32 5.52 1.62
C SER A 467 -21.71 5.39 0.14
N THR A 468 -21.11 6.20 -0.73
CA THR A 468 -21.36 6.16 -2.19
C THR A 468 -20.87 4.86 -2.80
N ASN A 469 -19.62 4.45 -2.53
CA ASN A 469 -19.06 3.23 -3.12
C ASN A 469 -19.65 1.96 -2.48
N LEU A 470 -20.06 2.01 -1.21
CA LEU A 470 -20.87 0.97 -0.59
C LEU A 470 -22.17 0.75 -1.38
N SER A 471 -22.83 1.83 -1.79
CA SER A 471 -24.06 1.77 -2.60
C SER A 471 -23.80 1.20 -4.01
N LYS A 472 -22.63 1.47 -4.61
CA LYS A 472 -22.22 0.84 -5.88
C LYS A 472 -21.98 -0.67 -5.72
N VAL A 473 -21.30 -1.08 -4.64
CA VAL A 473 -21.11 -2.51 -4.31
C VAL A 473 -22.46 -3.18 -4.06
N CYS A 474 -23.39 -2.49 -3.38
CA CYS A 474 -24.76 -2.97 -3.21
C CYS A 474 -25.46 -3.18 -4.56
N PHE A 475 -25.38 -2.21 -5.48
CA PHE A 475 -25.93 -2.35 -6.82
C PHE A 475 -25.35 -3.58 -7.54
N TRP A 476 -24.04 -3.76 -7.50
CA TRP A 476 -23.37 -4.92 -8.09
C TRP A 476 -23.83 -6.27 -7.49
N LEU A 477 -24.02 -6.33 -6.17
CA LEU A 477 -24.57 -7.52 -5.49
C LEU A 477 -26.01 -7.80 -5.89
N LEU A 478 -26.85 -6.77 -6.01
CA LEU A 478 -28.24 -6.89 -6.46
C LEU A 478 -28.32 -7.39 -7.91
N GLN A 479 -27.44 -6.92 -8.80
CA GLN A 479 -27.35 -7.42 -10.18
C GLN A 479 -26.96 -8.91 -10.25
N ASN A 480 -26.31 -9.42 -9.22
CA ASN A 480 -25.96 -10.82 -9.02
C ASN A 480 -26.99 -11.60 -8.16
N ASN A 481 -28.18 -11.04 -7.96
CA ASN A 481 -29.33 -11.67 -7.29
C ASN A 481 -29.12 -12.00 -5.80
N PHE A 482 -28.28 -11.22 -5.09
CA PHE A 482 -28.15 -11.30 -3.64
C PHE A 482 -29.13 -10.35 -2.93
N ARG A 483 -29.64 -10.77 -1.77
CA ARG A 483 -30.36 -9.89 -0.83
C ARG A 483 -29.37 -9.17 0.08
N VAL A 484 -29.43 -7.85 0.11
CA VAL A 484 -28.44 -7.01 0.79
C VAL A 484 -29.10 -6.16 1.87
N LEU A 485 -28.57 -6.21 3.09
CA LEU A 485 -28.92 -5.29 4.16
C LEU A 485 -27.80 -4.24 4.29
N ILE A 486 -28.16 -2.95 4.24
CA ILE A 486 -27.22 -1.86 4.54
C ILE A 486 -27.40 -1.46 6.00
N ALA A 487 -26.33 -1.53 6.79
CA ALA A 487 -26.33 -1.09 8.18
C ALA A 487 -25.73 0.32 8.30
N ALA A 488 -26.56 1.29 8.68
CA ALA A 488 -26.16 2.68 8.86
C ALA A 488 -25.45 2.87 10.22
N CYS A 489 -24.14 2.66 10.26
CA CYS A 489 -23.32 2.82 11.47
C CYS A 489 -22.51 4.15 11.50
N ASP A 490 -22.73 5.04 10.53
CA ASP A 490 -22.29 6.45 10.60
C ASP A 490 -23.30 7.27 11.43
N THR A 491 -23.18 7.20 12.76
CA THR A 491 -24.05 7.90 13.70
C THR A 491 -23.54 9.27 14.12
N PHE A 492 -22.42 9.72 13.55
CA PHE A 492 -21.72 10.94 13.93
C PHE A 492 -21.94 12.09 12.95
N ARG A 493 -21.92 11.82 11.63
CA ARG A 493 -22.06 12.86 10.61
C ARG A 493 -23.53 13.15 10.33
N SER A 494 -23.92 14.43 10.43
CA SER A 494 -25.28 14.87 10.05
C SER A 494 -25.60 14.54 8.59
N GLY A 495 -26.80 14.02 8.34
CA GLY A 495 -27.26 13.65 6.99
C GLY A 495 -26.74 12.30 6.49
N ALA A 496 -25.93 11.56 7.26
CA ALA A 496 -25.37 10.28 6.83
C ALA A 496 -26.44 9.19 6.69
N VAL A 497 -27.40 9.15 7.62
CA VAL A 497 -28.51 8.18 7.59
C VAL A 497 -29.44 8.48 6.41
N GLU A 498 -29.82 9.75 6.23
CA GLU A 498 -30.67 10.19 5.11
C GLU A 498 -29.99 9.94 3.76
N GLN A 499 -28.67 10.14 3.67
CA GLN A 499 -27.87 9.80 2.48
C GLN A 499 -28.02 8.32 2.10
N LEU A 500 -27.89 7.41 3.06
CA LEU A 500 -28.09 5.99 2.82
C LEU A 500 -29.55 5.65 2.51
N ARG A 501 -30.50 6.34 3.13
CA ARG A 501 -31.94 6.14 2.86
C ARG A 501 -32.29 6.47 1.41
N VAL A 502 -31.74 7.56 0.87
CA VAL A 502 -31.87 7.92 -0.55
C VAL A 502 -31.25 6.85 -1.44
N HIS A 503 -30.06 6.33 -1.09
CA HIS A 503 -29.43 5.27 -1.86
C HIS A 503 -30.25 3.98 -1.86
N VAL A 504 -30.70 3.51 -0.70
CA VAL A 504 -31.53 2.30 -0.57
C VAL A 504 -32.82 2.44 -1.37
N ARG A 505 -33.51 3.57 -1.25
CA ARG A 505 -34.72 3.86 -2.03
C ARG A 505 -34.46 3.74 -3.54
N ASN A 506 -33.41 4.40 -4.05
CA ASN A 506 -33.07 4.36 -5.46
C ASN A 506 -32.69 2.95 -5.93
N LEU A 507 -31.95 2.20 -5.10
CA LEU A 507 -31.54 0.83 -5.40
C LEU A 507 -32.73 -0.14 -5.41
N SER A 508 -33.69 0.01 -4.48
CA SER A 508 -34.93 -0.78 -4.47
C SER A 508 -35.74 -0.59 -5.75
N LEU A 509 -35.91 0.67 -6.18
CA LEU A 509 -36.62 0.98 -7.42
C LEU A 509 -35.91 0.41 -8.66
N LEU A 510 -34.57 0.46 -8.70
CA LEU A 510 -33.80 -0.12 -9.79
C LEU A 510 -33.84 -1.67 -9.80
N ALA A 511 -33.87 -2.30 -8.63
CA ALA A 511 -33.99 -3.75 -8.50
C ALA A 511 -35.36 -4.25 -9.01
N GLU A 512 -36.44 -3.54 -8.69
CA GLU A 512 -37.79 -3.85 -9.19
C GLU A 512 -37.87 -3.74 -10.72
N GLN A 513 -37.30 -2.69 -11.31
CA GLN A 513 -37.31 -2.46 -12.76
C GLN A 513 -36.48 -3.46 -13.56
N THR A 514 -35.40 -3.99 -12.97
CA THR A 514 -34.48 -4.91 -13.67
C THR A 514 -34.93 -6.38 -13.62
N GLY A 515 -36.11 -6.67 -13.06
CA GLY A 515 -36.70 -8.01 -13.07
C GLY A 515 -35.93 -9.03 -12.22
N THR A 516 -35.01 -8.60 -11.37
CA THR A 516 -34.28 -9.44 -10.42
C THR A 516 -35.19 -9.76 -9.22
N GLY A 517 -36.32 -10.43 -9.47
CA GLY A 517 -37.44 -10.65 -8.54
C GLY A 517 -37.18 -11.43 -7.23
N LYS A 518 -35.92 -11.49 -6.76
CA LYS A 518 -35.51 -12.02 -5.45
C LYS A 518 -34.48 -11.15 -4.71
N GLY A 519 -33.85 -10.17 -5.37
CA GLY A 519 -32.82 -9.30 -4.77
C GLY A 519 -33.46 -8.09 -4.10
N GLY A 520 -33.65 -8.14 -2.79
CA GLY A 520 -34.12 -7.01 -2.00
C GLY A 520 -32.96 -6.24 -1.36
N VAL A 521 -33.11 -4.93 -1.25
CA VAL A 521 -32.24 -4.07 -0.44
C VAL A 521 -33.05 -3.40 0.66
N GLU A 522 -32.49 -3.37 1.87
CA GLU A 522 -33.11 -2.76 3.03
C GLU A 522 -32.08 -1.97 3.84
N LEU A 523 -32.53 -0.93 4.56
CA LEU A 523 -31.73 -0.12 5.45
C LEU A 523 -32.00 -0.50 6.91
N TYR A 524 -30.96 -0.87 7.64
CA TYR A 524 -31.00 -0.95 9.09
C TYR A 524 -30.41 0.31 9.71
N GLU A 525 -31.25 1.09 10.40
CA GLU A 525 -30.86 2.32 11.07
C GLU A 525 -31.46 2.39 12.48
N ARG A 526 -30.76 3.13 13.37
CA ARG A 526 -31.26 3.43 14.72
C ARG A 526 -31.21 4.92 15.04
N GLY A 527 -31.02 5.78 14.04
CA GLY A 527 -30.82 7.23 14.20
C GLY A 527 -29.41 7.60 14.71
N TYR A 528 -29.23 8.88 15.02
CA TYR A 528 -27.95 9.48 15.42
C TYR A 528 -27.58 9.25 16.89
N GLY A 529 -26.29 9.37 17.22
CA GLY A 529 -25.79 9.37 18.61
C GLY A 529 -25.72 8.01 19.30
N LYS A 530 -26.02 6.91 18.60
CA LYS A 530 -25.95 5.54 19.12
C LYS A 530 -24.60 4.87 18.83
N ASP A 531 -24.29 3.83 19.61
CA ASP A 531 -23.05 3.04 19.45
C ASP A 531 -23.08 2.24 18.14
N ALA A 532 -22.16 2.58 17.22
CA ALA A 532 -22.00 1.94 15.93
C ALA A 532 -21.77 0.42 16.05
N ALA A 533 -21.04 -0.04 17.08
CA ALA A 533 -20.78 -1.46 17.29
C ALA A 533 -22.06 -2.24 17.61
N GLY A 534 -22.97 -1.63 18.40
CA GLY A 534 -24.27 -2.19 18.74
C GLY A 534 -25.21 -2.23 17.55
N ILE A 535 -25.28 -1.15 16.75
CA ILE A 535 -26.10 -1.11 15.53
C ILE A 535 -25.67 -2.21 14.56
N ALA A 536 -24.36 -2.38 14.32
CA ALA A 536 -23.86 -3.43 13.45
C ALA A 536 -24.26 -4.84 13.96
N LYS A 537 -24.18 -5.08 15.28
CA LYS A 537 -24.55 -6.35 15.89
C LYS A 537 -26.02 -6.68 15.72
N GLU A 538 -26.87 -5.69 15.96
CA GLU A 538 -28.31 -5.84 15.77
C GLU A 538 -28.65 -6.03 14.27
N ALA A 539 -27.99 -5.29 13.37
CA ALA A 539 -28.19 -5.43 11.93
C ALA A 539 -27.83 -6.83 11.42
N ILE A 540 -26.71 -7.40 11.90
CA ILE A 540 -26.31 -8.78 11.55
C ILE A 540 -27.33 -9.80 12.08
N SER A 541 -27.86 -9.58 13.29
CA SER A 541 -28.89 -10.45 13.87
C SER A 541 -30.20 -10.35 13.09
N TYR A 542 -30.63 -9.13 12.75
CA TYR A 542 -31.78 -8.86 11.90
C TYR A 542 -31.63 -9.49 10.51
N ALA A 543 -30.45 -9.40 9.91
CA ALA A 543 -30.13 -10.02 8.64
C ALA A 543 -30.24 -11.55 8.68
N LYS A 544 -29.79 -12.16 9.79
CA LYS A 544 -29.90 -13.60 10.04
C LYS A 544 -31.36 -14.04 10.20
N ASP A 545 -32.18 -13.24 10.88
CA ASP A 545 -33.59 -13.54 11.09
C ASP A 545 -34.45 -13.36 9.84
N ASN A 546 -34.08 -12.44 8.95
CA ASN A 546 -34.81 -12.11 7.72
C ASN A 546 -34.17 -12.68 6.44
N GLU A 547 -33.20 -13.60 6.59
CA GLU A 547 -32.55 -14.35 5.51
C GLU A 547 -31.88 -13.46 4.43
N PHE A 548 -31.17 -12.42 4.86
CA PHE A 548 -30.32 -11.64 3.96
C PHE A 548 -29.04 -12.41 3.61
N ASP A 549 -28.55 -12.25 2.39
CA ASP A 549 -27.31 -12.89 1.94
C ASP A 549 -26.07 -12.12 2.42
N VAL A 550 -26.14 -10.79 2.38
CA VAL A 550 -25.01 -9.88 2.63
C VAL A 550 -25.43 -8.73 3.55
N VAL A 551 -24.56 -8.35 4.48
CA VAL A 551 -24.67 -7.12 5.28
C VAL A 551 -23.52 -6.18 4.94
N LEU A 552 -23.83 -4.98 4.47
CA LEU A 552 -22.86 -3.92 4.20
C LEU A 552 -22.91 -2.90 5.35
N ILE A 553 -21.81 -2.77 6.09
CA ILE A 553 -21.72 -1.89 7.26
C ILE A 553 -21.02 -0.60 6.84
N ASP A 554 -21.78 0.50 6.79
CA ASP A 554 -21.23 1.84 6.55
C ASP A 554 -20.75 2.44 7.87
N THR A 555 -19.51 2.91 7.92
CA THR A 555 -18.94 3.51 9.13
C THR A 555 -18.59 4.97 8.92
N ALA A 556 -18.66 5.77 9.99
CA ALA A 556 -18.21 7.16 9.96
C ALA A 556 -16.76 7.30 9.45
N GLY A 557 -16.46 8.40 8.77
CA GLY A 557 -15.06 8.73 8.49
C GLY A 557 -14.31 9.09 9.77
N ARG A 558 -13.02 8.77 9.80
CA ARG A 558 -12.14 9.09 10.93
C ARG A 558 -10.69 9.21 10.49
N MET A 559 -9.98 10.15 11.09
CA MET A 559 -8.55 10.30 10.88
C MET A 559 -7.79 9.23 11.69
N GLN A 560 -6.65 8.79 11.16
CA GLN A 560 -5.81 7.72 11.71
C GLN A 560 -5.21 8.05 13.09
N ASP A 561 -5.09 9.34 13.42
CA ASP A 561 -4.58 9.90 14.66
C ASP A 561 -5.67 10.10 15.74
N ASN A 562 -6.95 9.96 15.38
CA ASN A 562 -8.05 10.11 16.32
C ASN A 562 -8.29 8.81 17.10
N GLU A 563 -7.56 8.65 18.21
CA GLU A 563 -7.59 7.45 19.05
C GLU A 563 -9.01 7.07 19.55
N PRO A 564 -9.85 7.99 20.10
CA PRO A 564 -11.21 7.63 20.53
C PRO A 564 -12.07 7.04 19.40
N LEU A 565 -12.01 7.64 18.20
CA LEU A 565 -12.79 7.16 17.05
C LEU A 565 -12.24 5.85 16.47
N MET A 566 -10.92 5.64 16.56
CA MET A 566 -10.28 4.37 16.18
C MET A 566 -10.59 3.24 17.16
N LYS A 567 -10.63 3.52 18.47
CA LYS A 567 -11.10 2.54 19.49
C LYS A 567 -12.56 2.15 19.26
N ALA A 568 -13.42 3.11 18.92
CA ALA A 568 -14.81 2.81 18.58
C ALA A 568 -14.93 1.92 17.33
N LEU A 569 -14.11 2.17 16.31
CA LEU A 569 -14.06 1.31 15.12
C LEU A 569 -13.55 -0.09 15.44
N ALA A 570 -12.47 -0.18 16.21
CA ALA A 570 -11.88 -1.45 16.60
C ALA A 570 -12.83 -2.28 17.46
N LYS A 571 -13.59 -1.63 18.36
CA LYS A 571 -14.71 -2.26 19.09
C LYS A 571 -15.76 -2.83 18.14
N LEU A 572 -16.17 -2.07 17.11
CA LEU A 572 -17.12 -2.56 16.09
C LEU A 572 -16.58 -3.81 15.41
N VAL A 573 -15.31 -3.81 14.99
CA VAL A 573 -14.68 -4.96 14.33
C VAL A 573 -14.55 -6.16 15.28
N ALA A 574 -14.11 -5.95 16.52
CA ALA A 574 -13.91 -7.02 17.49
C ALA A 574 -15.24 -7.68 17.92
N VAL A 575 -16.29 -6.89 18.14
CA VAL A 575 -17.61 -7.39 18.56
C VAL A 575 -18.32 -8.14 17.44
N ASN A 576 -18.21 -7.66 16.20
CA ASN A 576 -18.99 -8.17 15.07
C ASN A 576 -18.23 -9.18 14.21
N ASN A 577 -16.91 -9.24 14.30
CA ASN A 577 -16.03 -10.13 13.53
C ASN A 577 -16.43 -10.22 12.04
N PRO A 578 -16.39 -9.10 11.29
CA PRO A 578 -16.85 -9.06 9.91
C PRO A 578 -16.05 -10.01 9.01
N ASP A 579 -16.61 -10.48 7.90
CA ASP A 579 -15.94 -11.39 6.96
C ASP A 579 -14.87 -10.65 6.12
N LYS A 580 -15.14 -9.39 5.81
CA LYS A 580 -14.22 -8.49 5.10
C LYS A 580 -14.22 -7.08 5.69
N ILE A 581 -13.03 -6.56 5.97
CA ILE A 581 -12.80 -5.14 6.21
C ILE A 581 -12.21 -4.52 4.96
N ILE A 582 -12.96 -3.61 4.35
CA ILE A 582 -12.60 -2.92 3.12
C ILE A 582 -12.21 -1.49 3.46
N PHE A 583 -10.95 -1.15 3.23
CA PHE A 583 -10.48 0.22 3.35
C PHE A 583 -10.81 1.00 2.08
N VAL A 584 -11.52 2.11 2.24
CA VAL A 584 -11.86 3.03 1.16
C VAL A 584 -10.86 4.17 1.18
N GLY A 585 -10.04 4.27 0.13
CA GLY A 585 -9.06 5.33 -0.07
C GLY A 585 -9.32 6.05 -1.38
N GLU A 586 -8.86 7.28 -1.52
CA GLU A 586 -8.99 8.04 -2.78
C GLU A 586 -7.70 7.99 -3.59
N ALA A 587 -7.81 7.94 -4.92
CA ALA A 587 -6.66 7.88 -5.82
C ALA A 587 -5.81 9.17 -5.82
N LEU A 588 -6.41 10.30 -5.43
CA LEU A 588 -5.77 11.62 -5.39
C LEU A 588 -4.72 11.74 -4.29
N VAL A 589 -4.77 10.89 -3.26
CA VAL A 589 -3.84 10.99 -2.14
C VAL A 589 -2.50 10.41 -2.58
N GLY A 590 -1.48 11.26 -2.64
CA GLY A 590 -0.09 10.89 -2.94
C GLY A 590 0.59 10.24 -1.73
N ASN A 591 1.71 10.81 -1.28
CA ASN A 591 2.53 10.25 -0.18
C ASN A 591 1.72 9.94 1.10
N GLU A 592 0.76 10.80 1.45
CA GLU A 592 -0.05 10.68 2.65
C GLU A 592 -0.92 9.40 2.68
N ALA A 593 -1.19 8.78 1.52
CA ALA A 593 -2.03 7.58 1.43
C ALA A 593 -1.37 6.42 2.18
N THR A 594 -0.04 6.34 2.09
CA THR A 594 0.75 5.28 2.72
C THR A 594 0.75 5.41 4.24
N ASP A 595 0.94 6.63 4.76
CA ASP A 595 0.97 6.89 6.20
C ASP A 595 -0.42 6.72 6.83
N GLN A 596 -1.46 7.29 6.19
CA GLN A 596 -2.85 7.10 6.61
C GLN A 596 -3.18 5.62 6.74
N LEU A 597 -2.90 4.85 5.69
CA LEU A 597 -3.24 3.44 5.62
C LEU A 597 -2.43 2.60 6.62
N THR A 598 -1.13 2.87 6.78
CA THR A 598 -0.26 2.17 7.74
C THR A 598 -0.73 2.40 9.17
N LYS A 599 -0.96 3.66 9.54
CA LYS A 599 -1.44 4.02 10.89
C LYS A 599 -2.84 3.48 11.14
N PHE A 600 -3.71 3.54 10.14
CA PHE A 600 -5.08 3.01 10.26
C PHE A 600 -5.09 1.50 10.50
N ASP A 601 -4.35 0.73 9.70
CA ASP A 601 -4.26 -0.73 9.85
C ASP A 601 -3.60 -1.11 11.18
N ARG A 602 -2.55 -0.40 11.60
CA ARG A 602 -1.89 -0.59 12.89
C ARG A 602 -2.85 -0.36 14.05
N SER A 603 -3.48 0.81 14.12
CA SER A 603 -4.43 1.14 15.18
C SER A 603 -5.60 0.17 15.22
N LEU A 604 -6.08 -0.28 14.05
CA LEU A 604 -7.16 -1.26 13.97
C LEU A 604 -6.74 -2.61 14.55
N LYS A 605 -5.55 -3.12 14.19
CA LYS A 605 -5.00 -4.38 14.73
C LYS A 605 -4.75 -4.28 16.24
N GLU A 606 -4.19 -3.18 16.70
CA GLU A 606 -3.86 -2.96 18.11
C GLU A 606 -5.11 -2.95 18.98
N PHE A 607 -6.09 -2.11 18.65
CA PHE A 607 -7.30 -1.94 19.47
C PHE A 607 -8.34 -3.05 19.27
N SER A 608 -8.28 -3.82 18.17
CA SER A 608 -9.19 -4.97 17.98
C SER A 608 -8.66 -6.25 18.61
N SER A 609 -7.39 -6.26 19.06
CA SER A 609 -6.84 -7.40 19.78
C SER A 609 -7.60 -7.60 21.09
N THR A 610 -8.17 -8.79 21.26
CA THR A 610 -8.92 -9.19 22.46
C THR A 610 -8.28 -10.48 22.97
N ALA A 611 -8.27 -10.69 24.30
CA ALA A 611 -7.69 -11.88 24.92
C ALA A 611 -8.13 -13.17 24.20
N GLY A 612 -7.20 -13.81 23.48
CA GLY A 612 -7.43 -15.05 22.72
C GLY A 612 -7.67 -14.92 21.21
N ARG A 613 -7.70 -13.71 20.61
CA ARG A 613 -7.80 -13.54 19.14
C ARG A 613 -6.78 -12.51 18.62
N PRO A 614 -6.06 -12.80 17.51
CA PRO A 614 -5.16 -11.83 16.90
C PRO A 614 -5.96 -10.61 16.39
N GLY A 615 -5.36 -9.44 16.45
CA GLY A 615 -5.94 -8.20 15.93
C GLY A 615 -6.30 -8.32 14.45
N ARG A 616 -7.49 -7.84 14.07
CA ARG A 616 -8.00 -7.93 12.70
C ARG A 616 -7.62 -6.66 11.94
N GLY A 617 -6.91 -6.83 10.83
CA GLY A 617 -6.51 -5.72 9.95
C GLY A 617 -7.45 -5.54 8.77
N ILE A 618 -7.03 -4.69 7.84
CA ILE A 618 -7.69 -4.52 6.55
C ILE A 618 -7.51 -5.78 5.69
N ASP A 619 -8.58 -6.22 5.03
CA ASP A 619 -8.58 -7.40 4.16
C ASP A 619 -8.45 -7.05 2.67
N GLY A 620 -8.90 -5.86 2.28
CA GLY A 620 -8.84 -5.37 0.90
C GLY A 620 -9.15 -3.89 0.83
N MET A 621 -8.97 -3.32 -0.36
CA MET A 621 -9.09 -1.88 -0.59
C MET A 621 -10.08 -1.57 -1.71
N LEU A 622 -10.74 -0.42 -1.60
CA LEU A 622 -11.55 0.17 -2.65
C LEU A 622 -11.01 1.57 -2.93
N VAL A 623 -10.48 1.78 -4.13
CA VAL A 623 -9.87 3.06 -4.53
C VAL A 623 -10.90 3.91 -5.25
N THR A 624 -11.18 5.10 -4.76
CA THR A 624 -12.23 6.01 -5.26
C THR A 624 -11.63 7.18 -6.02
N LYS A 625 -12.50 7.96 -6.68
CA LYS A 625 -12.13 9.16 -7.44
C LYS A 625 -11.08 8.87 -8.51
N TRP A 626 -11.09 7.68 -9.07
CA TRP A 626 -10.13 7.29 -10.08
C TRP A 626 -10.28 8.08 -11.39
N ASP A 627 -11.50 8.54 -11.66
CA ASP A 627 -11.85 9.46 -12.74
C ASP A 627 -11.12 10.81 -12.66
N THR A 628 -10.51 11.14 -11.53
CA THR A 628 -9.83 12.43 -11.32
C THR A 628 -8.31 12.37 -11.46
N VAL A 629 -7.73 11.18 -11.65
CA VAL A 629 -6.27 10.98 -11.64
C VAL A 629 -5.66 10.73 -13.02
N ASP A 630 -6.44 10.71 -14.10
CA ASP A 630 -5.98 10.46 -15.47
C ASP A 630 -5.00 9.27 -15.56
N ASP A 631 -3.72 9.55 -15.83
CA ASP A 631 -2.62 8.58 -15.94
C ASP A 631 -1.82 8.38 -14.64
N LYS A 632 -2.13 9.14 -13.58
CA LYS A 632 -1.43 9.14 -12.28
C LYS A 632 -1.95 8.05 -11.36
N VAL A 633 -1.81 6.80 -11.81
CA VAL A 633 -2.35 5.61 -11.18
C VAL A 633 -1.49 5.07 -10.01
N GLY A 634 -0.41 5.77 -9.64
CA GLY A 634 0.60 5.34 -8.67
C GLY A 634 0.14 5.21 -7.22
N ALA A 635 -0.99 5.82 -6.86
CA ALA A 635 -1.59 5.65 -5.55
C ALA A 635 -1.97 4.18 -5.28
N ALA A 636 -2.45 3.46 -6.30
CA ALA A 636 -2.78 2.04 -6.20
C ALA A 636 -1.57 1.17 -5.85
N LEU A 637 -0.43 1.43 -6.50
CA LEU A 637 0.83 0.75 -6.22
C LEU A 637 1.30 1.04 -4.79
N SER A 638 1.20 2.30 -4.36
CA SER A 638 1.63 2.72 -3.03
C SER A 638 0.81 2.06 -1.92
N MET A 639 -0.52 2.01 -2.07
CA MET A 639 -1.42 1.39 -1.10
C MET A 639 -1.24 -0.14 -1.00
N THR A 640 -1.08 -0.81 -2.14
CA THR A 640 -0.84 -2.27 -2.21
C THR A 640 0.53 -2.66 -1.67
N TYR A 641 1.58 -1.90 -1.98
CA TYR A 641 2.93 -2.17 -1.47
C TYR A 641 2.97 -2.15 0.06
N VAL A 642 2.34 -1.16 0.68
CA VAL A 642 2.35 -0.98 2.14
C VAL A 642 1.51 -2.05 2.84
N THR A 643 0.28 -2.30 2.37
CA THR A 643 -0.63 -3.21 3.07
C THR A 643 -0.43 -4.68 2.73
N GLY A 644 0.09 -4.98 1.53
CA GLY A 644 0.07 -6.32 0.96
C GLY A 644 -1.35 -6.84 0.68
N LYS A 645 -2.35 -5.94 0.64
CA LYS A 645 -3.76 -6.31 0.44
C LYS A 645 -4.22 -5.98 -0.99
N PRO A 646 -5.16 -6.76 -1.57
CA PRO A 646 -5.71 -6.49 -2.89
C PRO A 646 -6.51 -5.20 -2.94
N ILE A 647 -6.50 -4.55 -4.10
CA ILE A 647 -7.56 -3.62 -4.51
C ILE A 647 -8.70 -4.45 -5.10
N LEU A 648 -9.84 -4.45 -4.41
CA LEU A 648 -11.04 -5.21 -4.80
C LEU A 648 -11.82 -4.51 -5.91
N PHE A 649 -11.98 -3.18 -5.78
CA PHE A 649 -12.70 -2.36 -6.74
C PHE A 649 -12.09 -0.98 -6.89
N VAL A 650 -12.40 -0.35 -8.02
CA VAL A 650 -12.06 1.04 -8.33
C VAL A 650 -13.35 1.81 -8.63
N GLY A 651 -13.54 2.96 -7.99
CA GLY A 651 -14.65 3.87 -8.23
C GLY A 651 -14.24 4.98 -9.20
N CYS A 652 -14.88 5.04 -10.37
CA CYS A 652 -14.53 5.94 -11.49
C CYS A 652 -15.63 6.98 -11.79
N GLY A 653 -16.30 7.50 -10.76
CA GLY A 653 -17.42 8.43 -10.94
C GLY A 653 -18.40 8.40 -9.77
N GLN A 654 -19.62 8.90 -9.99
CA GLN A 654 -20.63 9.08 -8.94
C GLN A 654 -21.86 8.17 -9.11
N THR A 655 -22.09 7.62 -10.31
CA THR A 655 -23.24 6.74 -10.59
C THR A 655 -23.02 5.33 -10.04
N TYR A 656 -24.08 4.51 -9.97
CA TYR A 656 -23.97 3.14 -9.46
C TYR A 656 -23.17 2.20 -10.35
N THR A 657 -23.06 2.54 -11.64
CA THR A 657 -22.31 1.81 -12.66
C THR A 657 -20.82 2.16 -12.69
N ASP A 658 -20.40 3.23 -12.01
CA ASP A 658 -19.01 3.71 -11.98
C ASP A 658 -18.17 2.94 -10.96
N LEU A 659 -18.28 1.62 -11.02
CA LEU A 659 -17.43 0.67 -10.32
C LEU A 659 -16.66 -0.13 -11.39
N ARG A 660 -15.40 -0.44 -11.15
CA ARG A 660 -14.50 -1.16 -12.06
C ARG A 660 -13.64 -2.18 -11.32
N GLN A 661 -13.21 -3.22 -12.03
CA GLN A 661 -12.17 -4.13 -11.55
C GLN A 661 -10.78 -3.65 -12.02
N LEU A 662 -9.79 -3.80 -11.15
CA LEU A 662 -8.42 -3.41 -11.44
C LEU A 662 -7.67 -4.56 -12.13
N ARG A 663 -7.32 -4.39 -13.41
CA ARG A 663 -6.41 -5.32 -14.10
C ARG A 663 -4.96 -4.87 -13.93
N VAL A 664 -4.16 -5.71 -13.28
CA VAL A 664 -2.74 -5.44 -12.97
C VAL A 664 -1.95 -5.04 -14.22
N ALA A 665 -2.14 -5.75 -15.33
CA ALA A 665 -1.44 -5.47 -16.58
C ALA A 665 -1.68 -4.04 -17.10
N HIS A 666 -2.90 -3.53 -17.01
CA HIS A 666 -3.23 -2.18 -17.45
C HIS A 666 -2.56 -1.12 -16.57
N VAL A 667 -2.57 -1.32 -15.25
CA VAL A 667 -1.93 -0.40 -14.29
C VAL A 667 -0.43 -0.35 -14.52
N VAL A 668 0.21 -1.51 -14.67
CA VAL A 668 1.66 -1.60 -14.94
C VAL A 668 2.00 -0.87 -16.24
N GLN A 669 1.20 -1.07 -17.29
CA GLN A 669 1.42 -0.40 -18.57
C GLN A 669 1.27 1.12 -18.45
N ALA A 670 0.26 1.61 -17.71
CA ALA A 670 0.05 3.04 -17.50
C ALA A 670 1.12 3.70 -16.59
N LEU A 671 1.64 2.95 -15.61
CA LEU A 671 2.75 3.42 -14.76
C LEU A 671 4.07 3.50 -15.48
N LEU A 672 4.25 2.73 -16.55
CA LEU A 672 5.47 2.71 -17.33
C LEU A 672 5.32 3.49 -18.64
N SER A 673 4.12 3.87 -19.06
CA SER A 673 3.92 4.70 -20.25
C SER A 673 4.36 6.14 -19.98
N ASP A 674 5.04 6.75 -20.95
CA ASP A 674 5.57 8.11 -20.88
C ASP A 674 4.52 9.19 -20.60
#